data_AF-A0A4Y9Y6G8-F1
#
_entry.id   AF-A0A4Y9Y6G8-F1
#
_cell.length_a   1.000
_cell.length_b   1.000
_cell.length_c   1.000
_cell.angle_alpha   90.00
_cell.angle_beta   90.00
_cell.angle_gamma   90.00
#
_symmetry.space_group_name_H-M   'P 1'
#
loop_
_entity.id
_entity.type
_entity.pdbx_description
1 polymer ?
#
loop_
_entity_poly.entity_id
_entity_poly.type
_entity_poly.pdbx_seq_one_letter_code
_entity_poly.pdbx_strand_id
1 'polypeptide(L)'
;MATDLFDYFDSVEEYEHYLQIVQSPNWQTELLLTRELQDSIKYDDPSVFKRLRIDEEDEATVERCHERYQAEQAENIDTLLRVVATAEEELRAVDRDFFDEVALRAIRRRLERVDFQKYMCEQLQRILTFLTDSGDDTSRALREFQRAVDLPSSWPPVRAAGACTPGNTNICPDFTLTDRNEDRPIWGCCAGFAKVKVFMDEDIVPANDSTPTAAPAILECADYARYHMSLRPFWNFSITLLISGTVFRVMIADRSGIVFSPARSIIDDAATSGCKPGQRDARTFVRVVRALTRHLTDYQLGQDPSVVPLSRDDLRLCLQLPSVSSSAQQQVCLERPEYYPSYRISHIGDDARQWCTVGPPIWTSLSLVGRGTVVWKVLELTESGRGFALKGDFHLLRSYWRNPLSLSETEVYALIDQLEGCPRGIPRLLCGGDVCCHDADPQTWSKVTVARIRGEIECPRVHPSKTLHRTVIPRVAEPLWKYRDELELLCAVYSIVEAHQYICEHGILHGNVNPGTMLLWRDEPAIPAGSNDWPIRGFLADFGMAEIDGSMLGISDACMQAANGISSRPIDSVPAMDALQFTALELLRAVNAEWLIPHTAAHDLESIAYVLGHTVWQHLVDTPGCPVSLKEGLQTCFGETTVQGIIAQRTNIQPLYWVYMHDTDKQSLLFTAEHVSMALADVLNGLGEELEKVKTANKKKRHHEALVAMYGDAIQSNMDDELPHQDTFPHKTFLNILKKGISTLEHHPEMMKGSSK
;
A
#
# COMPACT_ATOMS: atom_id res chain seq x y z
N MET A 1 25.34 7.96 32.11
CA MET A 1 24.44 8.63 31.15
C MET A 1 23.00 8.13 31.24
N ALA A 2 22.71 6.84 31.44
CA ALA A 2 21.32 6.40 31.69
C ALA A 2 20.78 6.74 33.10
N THR A 3 21.65 7.05 34.06
CA THR A 3 21.29 7.34 35.46
C THR A 3 20.84 8.77 35.75
N ASP A 4 21.07 9.73 34.84
CA ASP A 4 20.68 11.14 35.03
C ASP A 4 19.30 11.48 34.42
N LEU A 5 18.71 10.59 33.61
CA LEU A 5 17.35 10.80 33.08
C LEU A 5 16.28 10.53 34.14
N PHE A 6 16.56 9.67 35.12
CA PHE A 6 15.58 9.19 36.11
C PHE A 6 15.11 10.30 37.06
N ASP A 7 15.97 11.27 37.38
CA ASP A 7 15.65 12.40 38.27
C ASP A 7 14.70 13.43 37.62
N TYR A 8 14.40 13.30 36.32
CA TYR A 8 13.45 14.16 35.60
C TYR A 8 12.05 13.55 35.44
N PHE A 9 11.89 12.28 35.81
CA PHE A 9 10.58 11.62 35.84
C PHE A 9 10.05 11.66 37.28
N ASP A 10 8.82 12.14 37.43
CA ASP A 10 8.17 12.29 38.73
C ASP A 10 7.87 10.91 39.36
N SER A 11 7.94 9.82 38.56
CA SER A 11 7.89 8.44 39.05
C SER A 11 8.60 7.41 38.16
N VAL A 12 8.82 6.22 38.73
CA VAL A 12 9.36 5.04 38.04
C VAL A 12 8.42 4.58 36.92
N GLU A 13 7.09 4.68 37.11
CA GLU A 13 6.13 4.36 36.06
C GLU A 13 6.25 5.29 34.85
N GLU A 14 6.59 6.55 35.08
CA GLU A 14 6.79 7.54 34.02
C GLU A 14 8.07 7.27 33.21
N TYR A 15 9.14 6.82 33.88
CA TYR A 15 10.37 6.36 33.21
C TYR A 15 10.18 5.06 32.44
N GLU A 16 9.43 4.09 32.99
CA GLU A 16 9.10 2.86 32.25
C GLU A 16 8.17 3.14 31.05
N HIS A 17 7.26 4.11 31.16
CA HIS A 17 6.45 4.58 30.04
C HIS A 17 7.31 5.25 28.96
N TYR A 18 8.32 6.03 29.34
CA TYR A 18 9.33 6.58 28.43
C TYR A 18 10.07 5.49 27.65
N LEU A 19 10.52 4.42 28.31
CA LEU A 19 11.16 3.29 27.64
C LEU A 19 10.22 2.54 26.69
N GLN A 20 8.94 2.39 27.05
CA GLN A 20 7.91 1.83 26.15
C GLN A 20 7.64 2.71 24.92
N ILE A 21 7.80 4.04 25.03
CA ILE A 21 7.65 4.98 23.92
C ILE A 21 8.84 4.90 22.96
N VAL A 22 10.06 4.81 23.49
CA VAL A 22 11.29 4.65 22.68
C VAL A 22 11.34 3.28 21.99
N GLN A 23 10.73 2.26 22.61
CA GLN A 23 10.61 0.90 22.08
C GLN A 23 9.28 0.66 21.34
N SER A 24 8.54 1.72 20.99
CA SER A 24 7.20 1.61 20.40
C SER A 24 7.22 0.85 19.06
N PRO A 25 6.22 -0.02 18.80
CA PRO A 25 6.03 -0.69 17.51
C PRO A 25 5.85 0.26 16.31
N ASN A 26 5.69 1.57 16.52
CA ASN A 26 5.59 2.58 15.46
C ASN A 26 6.93 2.91 14.78
N TRP A 27 8.08 2.58 15.38
CA TRP A 27 9.41 2.84 14.79
C TRP A 27 9.57 2.26 13.40
N GLN A 28 9.09 1.03 13.18
CA GLN A 28 9.19 0.38 11.87
C GLN A 28 8.34 1.12 10.83
N THR A 29 7.14 1.56 11.21
CA THR A 29 6.27 2.35 10.32
C THR A 29 6.90 3.71 9.97
N GLU A 30 7.45 4.42 10.96
CA GLU A 30 8.14 5.69 10.73
C GLU A 30 9.34 5.53 9.81
N LEU A 31 10.14 4.47 9.97
CA LEU A 31 11.29 4.18 9.11
C LEU A 31 10.87 3.86 7.67
N LEU A 32 9.79 3.08 7.50
CA LEU A 32 9.21 2.75 6.19
C LEU A 32 8.70 4.01 5.49
N LEU A 33 7.93 4.85 6.18
CA LEU A 33 7.42 6.11 5.64
C LEU A 33 8.55 7.10 5.32
N THR A 34 9.59 7.16 6.15
CA THR A 34 10.76 8.02 5.90
C THR A 34 11.44 7.64 4.59
N ARG A 35 11.59 6.34 4.31
CA ARG A 35 12.14 5.85 3.04
C ARG A 35 11.21 6.09 1.86
N GLU A 36 9.92 5.79 2.02
CA GLU A 36 8.92 6.03 0.97
C GLU A 36 8.81 7.52 0.59
N LEU A 37 8.97 8.42 1.55
CA LEU A 37 8.86 9.86 1.33
C LEU A 37 10.18 10.54 0.99
N GLN A 38 11.29 9.78 0.93
CA GLN A 38 12.58 10.33 0.52
C GLN A 38 12.44 10.98 -0.86
N ASP A 39 12.85 12.24 -0.95
CA ASP A 39 12.75 13.10 -2.14
C ASP A 39 11.33 13.29 -2.72
N SER A 40 10.29 12.87 -1.98
CA SER A 40 8.89 12.89 -2.42
C SER A 40 8.03 13.89 -1.63
N ILE A 41 8.66 14.83 -0.92
CA ILE A 41 7.97 15.90 -0.19
C ILE A 41 8.28 17.25 -0.84
N LYS A 42 7.24 17.98 -1.21
CA LYS A 42 7.33 19.33 -1.74
C LYS A 42 6.67 20.32 -0.79
N TYR A 43 7.41 21.34 -0.38
CA TYR A 43 6.92 22.40 0.50
C TYR A 43 6.53 23.65 -0.28
N ASP A 44 5.64 24.44 0.33
CA ASP A 44 5.28 25.79 -0.12
C ASP A 44 4.79 25.88 -1.57
N ASP A 45 4.01 24.90 -2.03
CA ASP A 45 3.47 24.85 -3.37
C ASP A 45 2.07 25.51 -3.45
N PRO A 46 1.92 26.66 -4.13
CA PRO A 46 0.62 27.34 -4.26
C PRO A 46 -0.44 26.53 -5.03
N SER A 47 -0.05 25.51 -5.80
CA SER A 47 -0.99 24.64 -6.52
C SER A 47 -1.95 23.92 -5.58
N VAL A 48 -1.58 23.70 -4.32
CA VAL A 48 -2.48 23.12 -3.30
C VAL A 48 -3.72 23.99 -3.11
N PHE A 49 -3.55 25.31 -2.98
CA PHE A 49 -4.66 26.25 -2.83
C PHE A 49 -5.50 26.34 -4.10
N LYS A 50 -4.85 26.36 -5.27
CA LYS A 50 -5.55 26.29 -6.56
C LYS A 50 -6.40 25.01 -6.67
N ARG A 51 -5.86 23.87 -6.23
CA ARG A 51 -6.56 22.58 -6.25
C ARG A 51 -7.80 22.55 -5.35
N LEU A 52 -7.73 23.26 -4.23
CA LEU A 52 -8.83 23.45 -3.29
C LEU A 52 -9.78 24.59 -3.69
N ARG A 53 -9.53 25.26 -4.82
CA ARG A 53 -10.41 26.29 -5.40
C ARG A 53 -10.76 27.41 -4.40
N ILE A 54 -9.84 27.75 -3.51
CA ILE A 54 -10.08 28.71 -2.42
C ILE A 54 -10.35 30.14 -2.93
N ASP A 55 -9.94 30.41 -4.17
CA ASP A 55 -10.12 31.70 -4.85
C ASP A 55 -11.51 31.83 -5.51
N GLU A 56 -12.31 30.76 -5.57
CA GLU A 56 -13.66 30.80 -6.13
C GLU A 56 -14.72 31.25 -5.12
N GLU A 57 -14.36 31.37 -3.85
CA GLU A 57 -15.21 31.98 -2.83
C GLU A 57 -15.42 33.47 -3.14
N ASP A 58 -16.68 33.91 -3.06
CA ASP A 58 -17.06 35.31 -3.22
C ASP A 58 -16.34 36.20 -2.18
N GLU A 59 -15.63 37.22 -2.67
CA GLU A 59 -14.80 38.09 -1.82
C GLU A 59 -15.61 38.78 -0.73
N ALA A 60 -16.82 39.26 -1.05
CA ALA A 60 -17.67 39.95 -0.09
C ALA A 60 -18.15 39.01 1.02
N THR A 61 -18.37 37.74 0.70
CA THR A 61 -18.69 36.68 1.66
C THR A 61 -17.50 36.38 2.56
N VAL A 62 -16.30 36.28 1.98
CA VAL A 62 -15.06 36.02 2.74
C VAL A 62 -14.74 37.17 3.69
N GLU A 63 -14.79 38.42 3.23
CA GLU A 63 -14.53 39.60 4.08
C GLU A 63 -15.51 39.66 5.25
N ARG A 64 -16.81 39.47 5.00
CA ARG A 64 -17.80 39.49 6.07
C ARG A 64 -17.62 38.34 7.06
N CYS A 65 -17.32 37.15 6.55
CA CYS A 65 -17.05 35.99 7.38
C CYS A 65 -15.79 36.20 8.23
N HIS A 66 -14.76 36.80 7.65
CA HIS A 66 -13.50 37.13 8.32
C HIS A 66 -13.69 38.20 9.41
N GLU A 67 -14.40 39.29 9.12
CA GLU A 67 -14.72 40.33 10.10
C GLU A 67 -15.44 39.75 11.32
N ARG A 68 -16.47 38.91 11.07
CA ARG A 68 -17.21 38.23 12.14
C ARG A 68 -16.36 37.19 12.86
N TYR A 69 -15.50 36.47 12.14
CA TYR A 69 -14.57 35.52 12.73
C TYR A 69 -13.65 36.21 13.75
N GLN A 70 -13.01 37.31 13.37
CA GLN A 70 -12.14 38.07 14.27
C GLN A 70 -12.89 38.65 15.47
N ALA A 71 -14.12 39.14 15.27
CA ALA A 71 -14.91 39.76 16.33
C ALA A 71 -15.57 38.74 17.29
N GLU A 72 -16.28 37.75 16.75
CA GLU A 72 -17.09 36.80 17.52
C GLU A 72 -16.26 35.65 18.10
N GLN A 73 -15.10 35.33 17.52
CA GLN A 73 -14.20 34.30 18.02
C GLN A 73 -12.97 34.85 18.76
N ALA A 74 -12.96 36.15 19.09
CA ALA A 74 -11.84 36.82 19.77
C ALA A 74 -11.39 36.10 21.05
N GLU A 75 -12.32 35.64 21.90
CA GLU A 75 -11.99 34.93 23.14
C GLU A 75 -11.30 33.58 22.88
N ASN A 76 -11.75 32.85 21.87
CA ASN A 76 -11.15 31.57 21.47
C ASN A 76 -9.75 31.82 20.88
N ILE A 77 -9.58 32.87 20.06
CA ILE A 77 -8.30 33.30 19.50
C ILE A 77 -7.30 33.72 20.59
N ASP A 78 -7.72 34.55 21.54
CA ASP A 78 -6.89 34.98 22.67
C ASP A 78 -6.45 33.79 23.53
N THR A 79 -7.34 32.83 23.72
CA THR A 79 -7.03 31.60 24.46
C THR A 79 -6.02 30.74 23.71
N LEU A 80 -6.15 30.59 22.39
CA LEU A 80 -5.14 29.92 21.56
C LEU A 80 -3.77 30.59 21.67
N LEU A 81 -3.72 31.93 21.57
CA LEU A 81 -2.48 32.70 21.72
C LEU A 81 -1.83 32.49 23.08
N ARG A 82 -2.61 32.50 24.16
CA ARG A 82 -2.09 32.21 25.51
C ARG A 82 -1.53 30.81 25.62
N VAL A 83 -2.26 29.80 25.14
CA VAL A 83 -1.83 28.40 25.16
C VAL A 83 -0.49 28.21 24.44
N VAL A 84 -0.37 28.75 23.22
CA VAL A 84 0.86 28.67 22.43
C VAL A 84 2.01 29.40 23.11
N ALA A 85 1.77 30.62 23.61
CA ALA A 85 2.81 31.41 24.28
C ALA A 85 3.32 30.73 25.57
N THR A 86 2.42 30.18 26.39
CA THR A 86 2.78 29.45 27.61
C THR A 86 3.58 28.20 27.28
N ALA A 87 3.14 27.40 26.30
CA ALA A 87 3.86 26.20 25.88
C ALA A 87 5.27 26.54 25.35
N GLU A 88 5.42 27.60 24.55
CA GLU A 88 6.72 28.07 24.08
C GLU A 88 7.63 28.56 25.22
N GLU A 89 7.07 29.23 26.22
CA GLU A 89 7.82 29.68 27.40
C GLU A 89 8.33 28.49 28.23
N GLU A 90 7.48 27.49 28.47
CA GLU A 90 7.87 26.25 29.14
C GLU A 90 8.96 25.50 28.37
N LEU A 91 8.86 25.44 27.04
CA LEU A 91 9.89 24.83 26.19
C LEU A 91 11.22 25.62 26.21
N ARG A 92 11.17 26.96 26.31
CA ARG A 92 12.37 27.80 26.43
C ARG A 92 13.03 27.69 27.81
N ALA A 93 12.28 27.34 28.85
CA ALA A 93 12.81 27.12 30.19
C ALA A 93 13.63 25.83 30.31
N VAL A 94 13.53 24.92 29.33
CA VAL A 94 14.32 23.70 29.24
C VAL A 94 15.73 24.03 28.73
N ASP A 95 16.75 23.71 29.52
CA ASP A 95 18.15 23.97 29.18
C ASP A 95 18.62 23.08 28.01
N ARG A 96 18.66 23.65 26.80
CA ARG A 96 19.02 22.93 25.57
C ARG A 96 20.47 22.43 25.56
N ASP A 97 21.36 22.99 26.37
CA ASP A 97 22.77 22.57 26.40
C ASP A 97 22.96 21.23 27.13
N PHE A 98 21.95 20.77 27.87
CA PHE A 98 21.99 19.54 28.67
C PHE A 98 21.27 18.35 28.02
N PHE A 99 20.41 18.60 27.02
CA PHE A 99 19.56 17.58 26.42
C PHE A 99 19.93 17.33 24.96
N ASP A 100 19.99 16.06 24.57
CA ASP A 100 20.06 15.70 23.17
C ASP A 100 18.68 15.91 22.48
N GLU A 101 18.69 15.84 21.14
CA GLU A 101 17.50 15.94 20.29
C GLU A 101 16.38 14.97 20.70
N VAL A 102 16.73 13.79 21.22
CA VAL A 102 15.78 12.75 21.62
C VAL A 102 15.07 13.14 22.92
N ALA A 103 15.81 13.63 23.90
CA ALA A 103 15.26 14.14 25.15
C ALA A 103 14.41 15.40 24.93
N LEU A 104 14.84 16.33 24.08
CA LEU A 104 14.03 17.49 23.70
C LEU A 104 12.71 17.08 23.01
N ARG A 105 12.74 16.06 22.14
CA ARG A 105 11.54 15.50 21.51
C ARG A 105 10.60 14.84 22.53
N ALA A 106 11.14 14.15 23.52
CA ALA A 106 10.35 13.56 24.60
C ALA A 106 9.69 14.62 25.48
N ILE A 107 10.41 15.69 25.81
CA ILE A 107 9.87 16.84 26.56
C ILE A 107 8.76 17.54 25.76
N ARG A 108 8.95 17.78 24.46
CA ARG A 108 7.86 18.31 23.60
C ARG A 108 6.63 17.40 23.63
N ARG A 109 6.79 16.09 23.44
CA ARG A 109 5.69 15.12 23.50
C ARG A 109 4.98 15.12 24.87
N ARG A 110 5.69 15.37 25.97
CA ARG A 110 5.10 15.56 27.30
C ARG A 110 4.23 16.82 27.34
N LEU A 111 4.77 17.96 26.89
CA LEU A 111 4.05 19.23 26.84
C LEU A 111 2.83 19.17 25.89
N GLU A 112 2.93 18.43 24.79
CA GLU A 112 1.80 18.18 23.88
C GLU A 112 0.69 17.32 24.54
N ARG A 113 1.06 16.31 25.34
CA ARG A 113 0.10 15.39 25.99
C ARG A 113 -0.58 15.99 27.22
N VAL A 114 0.00 17.02 27.83
CA VAL A 114 -0.59 17.73 28.97
C VAL A 114 -1.44 18.86 28.40
N ASP A 115 -2.75 18.85 28.68
CA ASP A 115 -3.72 19.96 28.63
C ASP A 115 -3.72 20.97 27.45
N PHE A 116 -2.58 21.53 27.02
CA PHE A 116 -2.42 22.50 25.93
C PHE A 116 -3.01 22.04 24.59
N GLN A 117 -2.65 20.86 24.07
CA GLN A 117 -3.21 20.37 22.80
C GLN A 117 -4.73 20.17 22.92
N LYS A 118 -5.20 19.65 24.07
CA LYS A 118 -6.63 19.49 24.34
C LYS A 118 -7.35 20.84 24.37
N TYR A 119 -6.85 21.84 25.09
CA TYR A 119 -7.41 23.19 25.14
C TYR A 119 -7.41 23.86 23.76
N MET A 120 -6.33 23.67 23.00
CA MET A 120 -6.19 24.15 21.62
C MET A 120 -7.26 23.52 20.72
N CYS A 121 -7.43 22.21 20.77
CA CYS A 121 -8.47 21.50 20.02
C CYS A 121 -9.89 21.93 20.43
N GLU A 122 -10.15 22.23 21.70
CA GLU A 122 -11.45 22.76 22.14
C GLU A 122 -11.76 24.13 21.53
N GLN A 123 -10.78 25.04 21.51
CA GLN A 123 -10.96 26.36 20.88
C GLN A 123 -11.10 26.22 19.35
N LEU A 124 -10.29 25.37 18.73
CA LEU A 124 -10.35 25.11 17.29
C LEU A 124 -11.68 24.48 16.88
N GLN A 125 -12.27 23.58 17.68
CA GLN A 125 -13.60 23.03 17.37
C GLN A 125 -14.64 24.15 17.26
N ARG A 126 -14.63 25.12 18.16
CA ARG A 126 -15.56 26.26 18.14
C ARG A 126 -15.34 27.12 16.89
N ILE A 127 -14.09 27.42 16.57
CA ILE A 127 -13.72 28.20 15.38
C ILE A 127 -14.12 27.48 14.09
N LEU A 128 -13.79 26.20 13.95
CA LEU A 128 -14.10 25.40 12.76
C LEU A 128 -15.62 25.26 12.59
N THR A 129 -16.37 25.07 13.68
CA THR A 129 -17.84 25.02 13.65
C THR A 129 -18.40 26.37 13.19
N PHE A 130 -17.91 27.48 13.75
CA PHE A 130 -18.30 28.83 13.34
C PHE A 130 -18.05 29.08 11.85
N LEU A 131 -16.86 28.76 11.34
CA LEU A 131 -16.50 28.95 9.93
C LEU A 131 -17.30 28.04 8.98
N THR A 132 -17.69 26.86 9.45
CA THR A 132 -18.55 25.92 8.69
C THR A 132 -19.97 26.47 8.53
N ASP A 133 -20.55 26.99 9.62
CA ASP A 133 -21.95 27.42 9.69
C ASP A 133 -22.16 28.89 9.34
N SER A 134 -21.09 29.69 9.21
CA SER A 134 -21.17 31.10 8.83
C SER A 134 -21.44 31.29 7.33
N GLY A 135 -22.37 32.18 6.99
CA GLY A 135 -22.74 32.57 5.63
C GLY A 135 -24.19 33.04 5.53
N ASP A 136 -24.50 33.89 4.56
CA ASP A 136 -25.88 34.33 4.28
C ASP A 136 -26.66 33.32 3.42
N ASP A 137 -25.96 32.36 2.82
CA ASP A 137 -26.56 31.42 1.90
C ASP A 137 -27.34 30.33 2.66
N THR A 138 -28.58 30.10 2.22
CA THR A 138 -29.49 29.07 2.75
C THR A 138 -28.97 27.64 2.57
N SER A 139 -27.90 27.44 1.79
CA SER A 139 -27.24 26.17 1.62
C SER A 139 -26.57 25.70 2.93
N ARG A 140 -26.99 24.52 3.43
CA ARG A 140 -26.35 23.87 4.58
C ARG A 140 -24.94 23.41 4.19
N ALA A 141 -23.97 23.52 5.10
CA ALA A 141 -22.65 22.95 4.88
C ALA A 141 -22.73 21.46 4.54
N LEU A 142 -21.89 21.01 3.60
CA LEU A 142 -21.85 19.61 3.14
C LEU A 142 -21.17 18.72 4.18
N ARG A 143 -20.17 19.28 4.88
CA ARG A 143 -19.29 18.57 5.82
C ARG A 143 -19.00 19.44 7.03
N GLU A 144 -18.45 18.81 8.05
CA GLU A 144 -17.95 19.51 9.24
C GLU A 144 -16.70 18.83 9.80
N PHE A 145 -15.89 19.58 10.54
CA PHE A 145 -14.81 19.02 11.33
C PHE A 145 -15.36 18.55 12.69
N GLN A 146 -15.19 17.27 12.98
CA GLN A 146 -15.54 16.66 14.26
C GLN A 146 -14.28 16.15 14.95
N ARG A 147 -14.15 16.38 16.26
CA ARG A 147 -13.02 15.83 17.02
C ARG A 147 -13.06 14.31 16.96
N ALA A 148 -11.93 13.67 16.69
CA ALA A 148 -11.93 12.20 16.58
C ALA A 148 -12.30 11.49 17.88
N VAL A 149 -12.05 12.12 19.04
CA VAL A 149 -12.44 11.59 20.35
C VAL A 149 -13.96 11.51 20.55
N ASP A 150 -14.73 12.29 19.78
CA ASP A 150 -16.20 12.29 19.84
C ASP A 150 -16.82 11.31 18.84
N LEU A 151 -16.01 10.72 17.95
CA LEU A 151 -16.44 9.76 16.95
C LEU A 151 -16.40 8.32 17.49
N PRO A 152 -17.42 7.50 17.23
CA PRO A 152 -17.38 6.06 17.49
C PRO A 152 -16.11 5.39 16.92
N SER A 153 -15.40 4.65 17.79
CA SER A 153 -14.06 4.07 17.60
C SER A 153 -13.97 2.91 16.60
N SER A 154 -14.42 3.11 15.35
CA SER A 154 -14.55 2.03 14.35
C SER A 154 -13.65 2.16 13.12
N TRP A 155 -12.39 2.52 13.32
CA TRP A 155 -11.34 2.45 12.29
C TRP A 155 -10.33 1.34 12.62
N PRO A 156 -9.95 0.47 11.66
CA PRO A 156 -10.62 0.18 10.38
C PRO A 156 -11.97 -0.54 10.58
N PRO A 157 -12.87 -0.56 9.58
CA PRO A 157 -14.07 -1.38 9.67
C PRO A 157 -13.69 -2.86 9.82
N VAL A 158 -14.36 -3.57 10.74
CA VAL A 158 -14.05 -4.96 11.15
C VAL A 158 -13.86 -5.91 9.94
N ARG A 159 -14.63 -5.73 8.87
CA ARG A 159 -14.54 -6.56 7.65
C ARG A 159 -13.38 -6.21 6.71
N ALA A 160 -12.81 -5.01 6.79
CA ALA A 160 -11.65 -4.61 5.99
C ALA A 160 -10.32 -4.82 6.74
N ALA A 161 -10.36 -5.06 8.05
CA ALA A 161 -9.17 -5.31 8.86
C ALA A 161 -8.34 -6.51 8.36
N GLY A 162 -9.00 -7.55 7.82
CA GLY A 162 -8.33 -8.71 7.23
C GLY A 162 -7.85 -8.52 5.78
N ALA A 163 -8.20 -7.40 5.12
CA ALA A 163 -7.81 -7.11 3.74
C ALA A 163 -6.58 -6.20 3.63
N CYS A 164 -6.17 -5.55 4.72
CA CYS A 164 -5.00 -4.68 4.74
C CYS A 164 -3.74 -5.47 5.09
N THR A 165 -2.58 -5.01 4.62
CA THR A 165 -1.27 -5.50 5.08
C THR A 165 -1.19 -5.41 6.62
N PRO A 166 -0.63 -6.42 7.34
CA PRO A 166 -0.49 -6.37 8.79
C PRO A 166 0.23 -5.11 9.26
N GLY A 167 -0.37 -4.40 10.22
CA GLY A 167 0.13 -3.14 10.76
C GLY A 167 -1.03 -2.37 11.39
N ASN A 168 -1.28 -2.59 12.68
CA ASN A 168 -2.28 -1.84 13.44
C ASN A 168 -1.61 -0.59 14.00
N THR A 169 -1.76 0.57 13.36
CA THR A 169 -1.64 1.85 14.09
C THR A 169 -3.04 2.35 14.42
N ASN A 170 -3.23 2.81 15.66
CA ASN A 170 -4.45 3.51 16.04
C ASN A 170 -4.45 4.87 15.34
N ILE A 171 -5.16 4.95 14.20
CA ILE A 171 -5.41 6.23 13.52
C ILE A 171 -6.27 7.09 14.45
N CYS A 172 -5.70 8.19 14.96
CA CYS A 172 -6.39 9.11 15.84
C CYS A 172 -6.01 10.56 15.48
N PRO A 173 -6.48 11.07 14.34
CA PRO A 173 -6.33 12.49 14.00
C PRO A 173 -7.02 13.36 15.05
N ASP A 174 -6.67 14.64 15.17
CA ASP A 174 -7.34 15.53 16.13
C ASP A 174 -8.78 15.81 15.68
N PHE A 175 -8.96 16.02 14.37
CA PHE A 175 -10.26 16.19 13.74
C PHE A 175 -10.40 15.33 12.49
N THR A 176 -11.63 14.89 12.24
CA THR A 176 -12.05 14.26 10.98
C THR A 176 -13.01 15.19 10.25
N LEU A 177 -12.80 15.40 8.96
CA LEU A 177 -13.75 16.10 8.09
C LEU A 177 -14.81 15.09 7.64
N THR A 178 -16.03 15.19 8.16
CA THR A 178 -17.10 14.21 7.92
C THR A 178 -18.26 14.81 7.15
N ASP A 179 -18.83 14.04 6.22
CA ASP A 179 -20.10 14.37 5.57
C ASP A 179 -21.23 14.48 6.62
N ARG A 180 -22.07 15.52 6.54
CA ARG A 180 -23.24 15.70 7.43
C ARG A 180 -24.39 14.73 7.14
N ASN A 181 -24.21 13.74 6.27
CA ASN A 181 -25.25 12.85 5.79
C ASN A 181 -25.33 11.58 6.65
N GLU A 182 -26.50 11.30 7.24
CA GLU A 182 -26.67 10.41 8.42
C GLU A 182 -26.67 8.89 8.10
N ASP A 183 -26.63 8.48 6.83
CA ASP A 183 -26.88 7.08 6.43
C ASP A 183 -25.63 6.21 6.21
N ARG A 184 -24.42 6.74 6.41
CA ARG A 184 -23.16 6.04 6.12
C ARG A 184 -22.35 5.78 7.40
N PRO A 185 -21.64 4.65 7.50
CA PRO A 185 -20.70 4.44 8.60
C PRO A 185 -19.59 5.50 8.54
N ILE A 186 -19.09 5.94 9.71
CA ILE A 186 -18.16 7.08 9.87
C ILE A 186 -16.96 7.01 8.93
N TRP A 187 -16.39 5.81 8.77
CA TRP A 187 -15.24 5.59 7.90
C TRP A 187 -15.53 5.90 6.42
N GLY A 188 -16.78 5.74 5.97
CA GLY A 188 -17.24 6.10 4.63
C GLY A 188 -17.51 7.59 4.44
N CYS A 189 -17.73 8.34 5.52
CA CYS A 189 -18.02 9.78 5.52
C CYS A 189 -16.77 10.67 5.64
N CYS A 190 -15.62 10.09 5.99
CA CYS A 190 -14.39 10.84 6.24
C CYS A 190 -13.77 11.33 4.92
N ALA A 191 -13.83 12.65 4.67
CA ALA A 191 -13.27 13.30 3.48
C ALA A 191 -11.82 13.77 3.64
N GLY A 192 -11.31 13.82 4.87
CA GLY A 192 -9.96 14.27 5.21
C GLY A 192 -9.82 14.47 6.72
N PHE A 193 -8.71 15.07 7.14
CA PHE A 193 -8.39 15.23 8.56
C PHE A 193 -7.88 16.62 8.89
N ALA A 194 -7.83 16.93 10.18
CA ALA A 194 -6.94 17.96 10.70
C ALA A 194 -6.06 17.40 11.81
N LYS A 195 -4.79 17.82 11.80
CA LYS A 195 -3.81 17.53 12.85
C LYS A 195 -3.41 18.84 13.50
N VAL A 196 -3.36 18.84 14.83
CA VAL A 196 -3.01 20.00 15.64
C VAL A 196 -1.71 19.75 16.39
N LYS A 197 -0.81 20.71 16.27
CA LYS A 197 0.48 20.78 16.97
C LYS A 197 0.56 22.09 17.73
N VAL A 198 1.06 22.04 18.95
CA VAL A 198 1.13 23.22 19.82
C VAL A 198 2.24 24.17 19.36
N PHE A 199 3.37 23.61 18.93
CA PHE A 199 4.57 24.37 18.57
C PHE A 199 4.62 24.69 17.07
N MET A 200 5.06 25.91 16.74
CA MET A 200 5.15 26.40 15.36
C MET A 200 6.30 25.80 14.54
N ASP A 201 7.28 25.16 15.19
CA ASP A 201 8.50 24.66 14.52
C ASP A 201 8.43 23.19 14.08
N GLU A 202 7.32 22.51 14.35
CA GLU A 202 7.17 21.07 14.09
C GLU A 202 6.79 20.72 12.64
N ASP A 203 6.47 21.73 11.82
CA ASP A 203 6.24 21.62 10.38
C ASP A 203 7.21 22.49 9.55
N ILE A 204 8.32 22.98 10.16
CA ILE A 204 9.31 23.80 9.47
C ILE A 204 10.17 22.95 8.52
N VAL A 205 10.41 23.51 7.34
CA VAL A 205 11.35 22.98 6.33
C VAL A 205 12.75 22.90 6.95
N PRO A 206 13.42 21.73 6.94
CA PRO A 206 14.79 21.63 7.43
C PRO A 206 15.69 22.63 6.70
N ALA A 207 16.22 23.61 7.44
CA ALA A 207 17.12 24.59 6.88
C ALA A 207 18.50 23.93 6.68
N ASN A 208 18.82 23.56 5.44
CA ASN A 208 20.16 23.22 4.94
C ASN A 208 20.82 21.88 5.28
N ASP A 209 20.11 20.87 5.79
CA ASP A 209 20.70 19.52 5.85
C ASP A 209 20.52 18.75 4.54
N SER A 210 21.62 18.13 4.10
CA SER A 210 21.79 17.50 2.77
C SER A 210 20.93 16.26 2.51
N THR A 211 20.01 15.94 3.42
CA THR A 211 18.88 15.02 3.24
C THR A 211 17.75 15.47 4.17
N PRO A 212 16.66 16.10 3.68
CA PRO A 212 15.57 16.55 4.53
C PRO A 212 14.80 15.34 5.07
N THR A 213 15.17 14.87 6.26
CA THR A 213 14.38 13.87 6.98
C THR A 213 13.01 14.49 7.31
N ALA A 214 11.92 13.81 6.95
CA ALA A 214 10.57 14.30 7.20
C ALA A 214 10.33 14.50 8.71
N ALA A 215 9.74 15.64 9.09
CA ALA A 215 9.42 15.91 10.49
C ALA A 215 8.43 14.86 11.04
N PRO A 216 8.49 14.49 12.33
CA PRO A 216 7.60 13.48 12.92
C PRO A 216 6.10 13.75 12.70
N ALA A 217 5.68 15.02 12.77
CA ALA A 217 4.30 15.41 12.51
C ALA A 217 3.87 15.11 11.06
N ILE A 218 4.79 15.23 10.10
CA ILE A 218 4.57 14.91 8.69
C ILE A 218 4.46 13.41 8.51
N LEU A 219 5.33 12.62 9.15
CA LEU A 219 5.24 11.16 9.13
C LEU A 219 3.92 10.66 9.73
N GLU A 220 3.45 11.28 10.82
CA GLU A 220 2.14 10.97 11.42
C GLU A 220 0.98 11.30 10.45
N CYS A 221 1.01 12.46 9.81
CA CYS A 221 0.00 12.83 8.81
C CYS A 221 0.05 11.94 7.57
N ALA A 222 1.24 11.52 7.15
CA ALA A 222 1.47 10.57 6.06
C ALA A 222 0.90 9.19 6.41
N ASP A 223 1.05 8.76 7.66
CA ASP A 223 0.45 7.52 8.18
C ASP A 223 -1.08 7.59 8.05
N TYR A 224 -1.71 8.67 8.52
CA TYR A 224 -3.16 8.86 8.37
C TYR A 224 -3.59 8.87 6.90
N ALA A 225 -2.83 9.53 6.02
CA ALA A 225 -3.12 9.59 4.60
C ALA A 225 -3.10 8.21 3.94
N ARG A 226 -2.09 7.38 4.22
CA ARG A 226 -2.04 6.02 3.63
C ARG A 226 -3.21 5.16 4.11
N TYR A 227 -3.61 5.25 5.37
CA TYR A 227 -4.77 4.52 5.86
C TYR A 227 -6.06 5.04 5.27
N HIS A 228 -6.23 6.36 5.15
CA HIS A 228 -7.41 6.94 4.53
C HIS A 228 -7.59 6.46 3.09
N MET A 229 -6.54 6.53 2.27
CA MET A 229 -6.60 6.06 0.88
C MET A 229 -6.79 4.54 0.77
N SER A 230 -6.36 3.77 1.77
CA SER A 230 -6.47 2.31 1.76
C SER A 230 -7.83 1.82 2.27
N LEU A 231 -8.35 2.48 3.29
CA LEU A 231 -9.60 2.09 3.96
C LEU A 231 -10.83 2.74 3.31
N ARG A 232 -10.64 3.85 2.59
CA ARG A 232 -11.70 4.50 1.81
C ARG A 232 -11.60 4.08 0.34
N PRO A 233 -12.54 3.25 -0.15
CA PRO A 233 -12.50 2.74 -1.51
C PRO A 233 -12.46 3.86 -2.54
N PHE A 234 -11.62 3.66 -3.55
CA PHE A 234 -11.53 4.56 -4.70
C PHE A 234 -11.25 6.02 -4.31
N TRP A 235 -10.38 6.21 -3.31
CA TRP A 235 -9.86 7.53 -2.92
C TRP A 235 -8.41 7.68 -3.42
N ASN A 236 -8.20 8.63 -4.33
CA ASN A 236 -6.94 8.77 -5.06
C ASN A 236 -5.89 9.60 -4.32
N PHE A 237 -6.29 10.49 -3.42
CA PHE A 237 -5.41 11.32 -2.60
C PHE A 237 -6.09 11.73 -1.30
N SER A 238 -5.32 11.97 -0.24
CA SER A 238 -5.83 12.44 1.06
C SER A 238 -5.49 13.91 1.28
N ILE A 239 -6.40 14.63 1.95
CA ILE A 239 -6.18 16.01 2.41
C ILE A 239 -6.07 16.03 3.93
N THR A 240 -5.05 16.73 4.45
CA THR A 240 -4.88 16.98 5.87
C THR A 240 -4.65 18.48 6.10
N LEU A 241 -5.45 19.10 6.96
CA LEU A 241 -5.22 20.44 7.48
C LEU A 241 -4.27 20.34 8.69
N LEU A 242 -3.04 20.80 8.55
CA LEU A 242 -2.06 20.81 9.63
C LEU A 242 -2.04 22.20 10.27
N ILE A 243 -2.33 22.29 11.57
CA ILE A 243 -2.33 23.53 12.35
C ILE A 243 -1.24 23.43 13.41
N SER A 244 -0.21 24.27 13.29
CA SER A 244 0.94 24.35 14.21
C SER A 244 0.93 25.71 14.91
N GLY A 245 0.55 25.73 16.18
CA GLY A 245 0.32 26.96 16.94
C GLY A 245 -0.76 27.83 16.27
N THR A 246 -0.38 28.98 15.70
CA THR A 246 -1.30 29.87 14.95
C THR A 246 -1.01 29.93 13.44
N VAL A 247 -0.24 28.97 12.94
CA VAL A 247 0.07 28.78 11.52
C VAL A 247 -0.63 27.52 11.05
N PHE A 248 -1.04 27.49 9.78
CA PHE A 248 -1.57 26.30 9.15
C PHE A 248 -0.96 26.06 7.76
N ARG A 249 -0.98 24.80 7.36
CA ARG A 249 -0.71 24.32 6.00
C ARG A 249 -1.79 23.32 5.61
N VAL A 250 -2.02 23.17 4.31
CA VAL A 250 -2.77 22.04 3.79
C VAL A 250 -1.81 21.08 3.12
N MET A 251 -1.92 19.81 3.50
CA MET A 251 -1.16 18.69 2.95
C MET A 251 -2.06 17.92 1.98
N ILE A 252 -1.56 17.68 0.77
CA ILE A 252 -2.13 16.70 -0.17
C ILE A 252 -1.13 15.55 -0.27
N ALA A 253 -1.60 14.33 0.04
CA ALA A 253 -0.81 13.12 -0.06
C ALA A 253 -1.42 12.18 -1.11
N ASP A 254 -0.60 11.71 -2.03
CA ASP A 254 -0.99 10.83 -3.13
C ASP A 254 0.13 9.83 -3.48
N ARG A 255 0.01 9.16 -4.62
CA ARG A 255 0.95 8.12 -5.05
C ARG A 255 2.30 8.64 -5.57
N SER A 256 2.48 9.95 -5.65
CA SER A 256 3.77 10.59 -5.93
C SER A 256 4.31 11.37 -4.73
N GLY A 257 3.80 11.11 -3.53
CA GLY A 257 4.29 11.70 -2.28
C GLY A 257 3.38 12.80 -1.72
N ILE A 258 4.00 13.80 -1.11
CA ILE A 258 3.32 14.84 -0.33
C ILE A 258 3.61 16.22 -0.90
N VAL A 259 2.57 17.05 -1.01
CA VAL A 259 2.69 18.46 -1.35
C VAL A 259 2.02 19.31 -0.26
N PHE A 260 2.75 20.29 0.26
CA PHE A 260 2.24 21.26 1.23
C PHE A 260 1.95 22.60 0.57
N SER A 261 0.85 23.23 0.98
CA SER A 261 0.61 24.64 0.68
C SER A 261 1.66 25.54 1.36
N PRO A 262 1.80 26.79 0.91
CA PRO A 262 2.47 27.82 1.68
C PRO A 262 1.88 27.93 3.10
N ALA A 263 2.75 28.15 4.09
CA ALA A 263 2.33 28.43 5.46
C ALA A 263 1.54 29.75 5.53
N ARG A 264 0.39 29.73 6.22
CA ARG A 264 -0.50 30.89 6.40
C ARG A 264 -0.95 30.97 7.86
N SER A 265 -1.37 32.14 8.31
CA SER A 265 -1.85 32.28 9.69
C SER A 265 -3.34 32.00 9.80
N ILE A 266 -3.76 31.48 10.95
CA ILE A 266 -5.18 31.36 11.32
C ILE A 266 -5.70 32.64 11.98
N ILE A 267 -4.83 33.60 12.31
CA ILE A 267 -5.18 34.86 12.97
C ILE A 267 -4.69 36.06 12.16
N ASP A 268 -5.25 37.24 12.45
CA ASP A 268 -4.70 38.50 11.99
C ASP A 268 -3.65 39.02 12.98
N ASP A 269 -2.74 39.87 12.51
CA ASP A 269 -1.89 40.62 13.42
C ASP A 269 -2.76 41.55 14.28
N ALA A 270 -2.73 41.40 15.60
CA ALA A 270 -2.95 42.54 16.47
C ALA A 270 -1.82 43.56 16.20
N ALA A 271 -2.06 44.85 16.39
CA ALA A 271 -1.04 45.89 16.30
C ALA A 271 0.02 45.80 17.45
N THR A 272 0.52 44.60 17.74
CA THR A 272 1.56 44.33 18.72
C THR A 272 2.92 44.66 18.11
N SER A 273 3.67 45.48 18.84
CA SER A 273 4.93 46.08 18.44
C SER A 273 5.96 45.06 17.96
N GLY A 274 6.29 45.08 16.67
CA GLY A 274 7.42 44.33 16.09
C GLY A 274 7.13 43.69 14.72
N CYS A 275 5.87 43.36 14.43
CA CYS A 275 5.47 42.85 13.12
C CYS A 275 5.04 44.00 12.20
N LYS A 276 5.34 43.91 10.90
CA LYS A 276 4.82 44.87 9.92
C LYS A 276 3.30 44.61 9.78
N PRO A 277 2.42 45.63 9.81
CA PRO A 277 1.00 45.44 9.57
C PRO A 277 0.76 44.67 8.27
N GLY A 278 -0.06 43.61 8.31
CA GLY A 278 -0.40 42.77 7.16
C GLY A 278 0.51 41.56 6.94
N GLN A 279 1.23 41.09 7.96
CA GLN A 279 2.10 39.91 7.86
C GLN A 279 1.34 38.61 8.20
N ARG A 280 0.36 38.67 9.11
CA ARG A 280 -0.62 37.59 9.37
C ARG A 280 -2.02 38.01 8.92
N ASP A 281 -2.64 37.16 8.11
CA ASP A 281 -3.96 37.36 7.51
C ASP A 281 -4.73 36.03 7.50
N ALA A 282 -5.84 36.00 8.25
CA ALA A 282 -6.67 34.83 8.40
C ALA A 282 -7.64 34.58 7.24
N ARG A 283 -7.74 35.49 6.25
CA ARG A 283 -8.65 35.30 5.08
C ARG A 283 -8.41 33.99 4.37
N THR A 284 -7.14 33.59 4.21
CA THR A 284 -6.82 32.31 3.57
C THR A 284 -7.31 31.12 4.40
N PHE A 285 -7.24 31.20 5.74
CA PHE A 285 -7.78 30.18 6.63
C PHE A 285 -9.30 30.06 6.48
N VAL A 286 -10.00 31.20 6.47
CA VAL A 286 -11.45 31.26 6.23
C VAL A 286 -11.79 30.58 4.90
N ARG A 287 -11.11 30.93 3.81
CA ARG A 287 -11.35 30.33 2.49
C ARG A 287 -11.11 28.82 2.48
N VAL A 288 -10.05 28.33 3.12
CA VAL A 288 -9.74 26.88 3.18
C VAL A 288 -10.81 26.11 3.95
N VAL A 289 -11.20 26.57 5.15
CA VAL A 289 -12.22 25.87 5.96
C VAL A 289 -13.56 25.85 5.22
N ARG A 290 -13.94 26.97 4.61
CA ARG A 290 -15.18 27.06 3.81
C ARG A 290 -15.14 26.16 2.59
N ALA A 291 -14.05 26.16 1.82
CA ALA A 291 -13.91 25.31 0.65
C ALA A 291 -14.09 23.83 1.01
N LEU A 292 -13.40 23.36 2.06
CA LEU A 292 -13.46 21.96 2.52
C LEU A 292 -14.87 21.55 3.03
N THR A 293 -15.58 22.47 3.68
CA THR A 293 -16.85 22.16 4.36
C THR A 293 -18.10 22.44 3.52
N ARG A 294 -18.01 23.34 2.53
CA ARG A 294 -19.19 23.84 1.80
C ARG A 294 -19.15 23.66 0.29
N HIS A 295 -17.98 23.79 -0.34
CA HIS A 295 -17.91 23.96 -1.81
C HIS A 295 -17.35 22.76 -2.55
N LEU A 296 -16.36 22.08 -1.98
CA LEU A 296 -15.68 21.00 -2.69
C LEU A 296 -16.53 19.73 -2.73
N THR A 297 -16.68 19.16 -3.92
CA THR A 297 -17.30 17.85 -4.13
C THR A 297 -16.37 16.72 -3.68
N ASP A 298 -16.88 15.50 -3.50
CA ASP A 298 -16.06 14.34 -3.16
C ASP A 298 -14.96 14.08 -4.21
N TYR A 299 -15.26 14.25 -5.50
CA TYR A 299 -14.26 14.17 -6.58
C TYR A 299 -13.14 15.21 -6.42
N GLN A 300 -13.49 16.40 -5.95
CA GLN A 300 -12.51 17.45 -5.70
C GLN A 300 -11.70 17.20 -4.43
N LEU A 301 -12.15 16.33 -3.53
CA LEU A 301 -11.45 15.95 -2.29
C LEU A 301 -10.70 14.62 -2.39
N GLY A 302 -10.84 13.88 -3.50
CA GLY A 302 -10.06 12.67 -3.73
C GLY A 302 -10.82 11.49 -4.29
N GLN A 303 -12.15 11.53 -4.36
CA GLN A 303 -12.90 10.44 -4.95
C GLN A 303 -12.52 10.23 -6.42
N ASP A 304 -12.31 8.97 -6.78
CA ASP A 304 -12.06 8.58 -8.16
C ASP A 304 -13.23 8.98 -9.07
N PRO A 305 -13.00 9.80 -10.10
CA PRO A 305 -14.07 10.30 -10.97
C PRO A 305 -14.67 9.24 -11.90
N SER A 306 -14.05 8.07 -12.02
CA SER A 306 -14.54 6.97 -12.86
C SER A 306 -15.40 5.94 -12.10
N VAL A 307 -15.68 6.19 -10.82
CA VAL A 307 -16.55 5.33 -10.01
C VAL A 307 -17.69 6.12 -9.40
N VAL A 308 -18.83 5.45 -9.25
CA VAL A 308 -20.03 6.03 -8.65
C VAL A 308 -20.50 5.11 -7.52
N PRO A 309 -20.68 5.60 -6.28
CA PRO A 309 -21.21 4.79 -5.20
C PRO A 309 -22.66 4.41 -5.51
N LEU A 310 -23.01 3.15 -5.28
CA LEU A 310 -24.39 2.66 -5.45
C LEU A 310 -25.15 2.83 -4.14
N SER A 311 -26.36 3.38 -4.23
CA SER A 311 -27.25 3.43 -3.07
C SER A 311 -27.71 2.01 -2.71
N ARG A 312 -28.16 1.82 -1.46
CA ARG A 312 -28.73 0.53 -1.05
C ARG A 312 -29.94 0.15 -1.89
N ASP A 313 -30.74 1.13 -2.28
CA ASP A 313 -31.94 0.90 -3.10
C ASP A 313 -31.57 0.51 -4.53
N ASP A 314 -30.54 1.13 -5.12
CA ASP A 314 -30.01 0.70 -6.42
C ASP A 314 -29.52 -0.74 -6.37
N LEU A 315 -28.79 -1.12 -5.31
CA LEU A 315 -28.29 -2.49 -5.16
C LEU A 315 -29.44 -3.50 -4.93
N ARG A 316 -30.48 -3.12 -4.19
CA ARG A 316 -31.70 -3.94 -4.04
C ARG A 316 -32.37 -4.19 -5.40
N LEU A 317 -32.51 -3.15 -6.21
CA LEU A 317 -33.09 -3.26 -7.56
C LEU A 317 -32.25 -4.19 -8.45
N CYS A 318 -30.92 -4.07 -8.37
CA CYS A 318 -29.99 -4.92 -9.13
C CYS A 318 -30.11 -6.42 -8.79
N LEU A 319 -30.49 -6.76 -7.55
CA LEU A 319 -30.63 -8.14 -7.07
C LEU A 319 -32.00 -8.76 -7.35
N GLN A 320 -33.02 -7.96 -7.67
CA GLN A 320 -34.37 -8.47 -7.95
C GLN A 320 -34.47 -9.15 -9.33
N LEU A 321 -33.46 -9.00 -10.18
CA LEU A 321 -33.42 -9.61 -11.51
C LEU A 321 -32.66 -10.95 -11.46
N PRO A 322 -33.22 -12.05 -12.01
CA PRO A 322 -32.68 -13.41 -11.83
C PRO A 322 -31.47 -13.74 -12.73
N SER A 323 -30.42 -12.92 -12.67
CA SER A 323 -29.26 -12.99 -13.57
C SER A 323 -27.93 -13.40 -12.89
N VAL A 324 -27.96 -13.66 -11.58
CA VAL A 324 -26.81 -14.12 -10.78
C VAL A 324 -27.16 -15.34 -9.92
N SER A 325 -26.17 -16.15 -9.59
CA SER A 325 -26.34 -17.36 -8.78
C SER A 325 -26.78 -17.02 -7.34
N SER A 326 -27.48 -17.96 -6.67
CA SER A 326 -27.93 -17.78 -5.28
C SER A 326 -26.76 -17.55 -4.31
N SER A 327 -25.59 -18.13 -4.58
CA SER A 327 -24.37 -17.91 -3.79
C SER A 327 -23.80 -16.50 -3.98
N ALA A 328 -23.88 -15.94 -5.20
CA ALA A 328 -23.52 -14.56 -5.45
C ALA A 328 -24.48 -13.58 -4.74
N GLN A 329 -25.79 -13.83 -4.80
CA GLN A 329 -26.79 -13.03 -4.08
C GLN A 329 -26.53 -12.99 -2.56
N GLN A 330 -26.17 -14.13 -1.95
CA GLN A 330 -25.84 -14.20 -0.53
C GLN A 330 -24.60 -13.39 -0.14
N GLN A 331 -23.59 -13.33 -1.02
CA GLN A 331 -22.38 -12.54 -0.78
C GLN A 331 -22.60 -11.03 -0.98
N VAL A 332 -23.61 -10.63 -1.76
CA VAL A 332 -24.03 -9.23 -1.93
C VAL A 332 -24.94 -8.74 -0.78
N CYS A 333 -25.45 -9.66 0.07
CA CYS A 333 -26.53 -9.41 1.05
C CYS A 333 -26.47 -8.08 1.83
N LEU A 334 -27.62 -7.42 1.86
CA LEU A 334 -27.88 -6.02 2.24
C LEU A 334 -28.43 -5.81 3.67
N GLU A 335 -28.56 -6.86 4.49
CA GLU A 335 -29.34 -6.79 5.73
C GLU A 335 -28.55 -7.19 6.98
N ARG A 336 -27.58 -6.36 7.40
CA ARG A 336 -26.97 -6.35 8.75
C ARG A 336 -26.39 -4.96 9.04
N PRO A 337 -26.10 -4.60 10.31
CA PRO A 337 -25.34 -3.38 10.66
C PRO A 337 -23.90 -3.34 10.09
N GLU A 338 -23.51 -4.31 9.26
CA GLU A 338 -22.17 -4.60 8.78
C GLU A 338 -22.00 -4.37 7.25
N TYR A 339 -22.85 -3.52 6.66
CA TYR A 339 -22.85 -3.21 5.22
C TYR A 339 -21.53 -2.54 4.78
N TYR A 340 -20.99 -2.98 3.65
CA TYR A 340 -19.86 -2.34 2.95
C TYR A 340 -20.37 -1.74 1.63
N PRO A 341 -20.03 -0.48 1.29
CA PRO A 341 -20.52 0.19 0.09
C PRO A 341 -20.09 -0.51 -1.20
N SER A 342 -21.03 -0.67 -2.12
CA SER A 342 -20.78 -1.09 -3.50
C SER A 342 -20.56 0.11 -4.42
N TYR A 343 -19.70 -0.05 -5.40
CA TYR A 343 -19.36 0.98 -6.39
C TYR A 343 -19.61 0.46 -7.79
N ARG A 344 -20.23 1.29 -8.62
CA ARG A 344 -20.30 1.11 -10.05
C ARG A 344 -19.04 1.69 -10.67
N ILE A 345 -18.33 0.88 -11.42
CA ILE A 345 -17.12 1.22 -12.16
C ILE A 345 -17.52 1.28 -13.63
N SER A 346 -17.23 2.41 -14.27
CA SER A 346 -17.50 2.60 -15.70
C SER A 346 -16.49 1.82 -16.56
N HIS A 347 -16.48 2.10 -17.87
CA HIS A 347 -15.58 1.52 -18.87
C HIS A 347 -14.12 1.41 -18.37
N ILE A 348 -13.46 0.30 -18.73
CA ILE A 348 -12.05 0.03 -18.40
C ILE A 348 -11.31 -0.14 -19.72
N GLY A 349 -10.44 0.82 -20.06
CA GLY A 349 -9.84 0.88 -21.39
C GLY A 349 -10.93 0.98 -22.46
N ASP A 350 -10.83 0.12 -23.48
CA ASP A 350 -11.81 0.04 -24.58
C ASP A 350 -13.04 -0.83 -24.25
N ASP A 351 -13.09 -1.40 -23.03
CA ASP A 351 -14.18 -2.26 -22.63
C ASP A 351 -15.40 -1.47 -22.15
N ALA A 352 -16.52 -1.64 -22.85
CA ALA A 352 -17.77 -0.95 -22.56
C ALA A 352 -18.58 -1.55 -21.39
N ARG A 353 -18.17 -2.70 -20.82
CA ARG A 353 -18.89 -3.29 -19.68
C ARG A 353 -18.72 -2.41 -18.45
N GLN A 354 -19.74 -2.46 -17.59
CA GLN A 354 -19.72 -1.84 -16.28
C GLN A 354 -19.55 -2.92 -15.22
N TRP A 355 -18.94 -2.57 -14.11
CA TRP A 355 -18.65 -3.49 -13.02
C TRP A 355 -19.21 -2.97 -11.71
N CYS A 356 -19.67 -3.88 -10.85
CA CYS A 356 -20.13 -3.56 -9.51
C CYS A 356 -19.24 -4.27 -8.49
N THR A 357 -18.65 -3.53 -7.54
CA THR A 357 -17.92 -4.15 -6.43
C THR A 357 -18.86 -4.87 -5.46
N VAL A 358 -18.38 -5.97 -4.89
CA VAL A 358 -19.13 -6.78 -3.93
C VAL A 358 -18.32 -7.00 -2.65
N GLY A 359 -18.84 -6.48 -1.54
CA GLY A 359 -18.21 -6.59 -0.22
C GLY A 359 -16.95 -5.74 -0.08
N PRO A 360 -16.15 -5.96 0.98
CA PRO A 360 -14.84 -5.32 1.15
C PRO A 360 -13.85 -5.78 0.08
N PRO A 361 -12.74 -5.05 -0.14
CA PRO A 361 -11.67 -5.52 -1.01
C PRO A 361 -11.10 -6.84 -0.46
N ILE A 362 -10.63 -7.70 -1.35
CA ILE A 362 -9.89 -8.91 -0.98
C ILE A 362 -8.53 -8.53 -0.40
N TRP A 363 -7.92 -7.48 -0.97
CA TRP A 363 -6.60 -7.02 -0.58
C TRP A 363 -6.44 -5.53 -0.90
N THR A 364 -5.74 -4.81 0.00
CA THR A 364 -5.35 -3.41 -0.19
C THR A 364 -3.92 -3.17 0.28
N SER A 365 -3.13 -2.47 -0.55
CA SER A 365 -1.78 -2.01 -0.20
C SER A 365 -1.81 -0.81 0.75
N LEU A 366 -1.07 -0.87 1.85
CA LEU A 366 -0.82 0.28 2.74
C LEU A 366 0.39 1.14 2.33
N SER A 367 1.08 0.84 1.22
CA SER A 367 2.17 1.73 0.76
C SER A 367 1.59 3.10 0.39
N LEU A 368 2.25 4.20 0.77
CA LEU A 368 1.81 5.56 0.44
C LEU A 368 2.16 5.88 -1.02
N VAL A 369 3.44 5.78 -1.37
CA VAL A 369 3.96 6.12 -2.71
C VAL A 369 4.04 4.92 -3.66
N GLY A 370 3.76 3.70 -3.20
CA GLY A 370 3.77 2.51 -4.05
C GLY A 370 2.65 2.49 -5.10
N ARG A 371 2.40 1.31 -5.70
CA ARG A 371 1.32 1.12 -6.69
C ARG A 371 -0.08 1.30 -6.09
N GLY A 372 -0.21 1.29 -4.76
CA GLY A 372 -1.51 1.49 -4.10
C GLY A 372 -2.56 0.49 -4.55
N THR A 373 -2.14 -0.74 -4.82
CA THR A 373 -2.97 -1.76 -5.45
C THR A 373 -4.17 -2.08 -4.54
N VAL A 374 -5.35 -2.27 -5.14
CA VAL A 374 -6.57 -2.72 -4.47
C VAL A 374 -7.23 -3.79 -5.32
N VAL A 375 -7.61 -4.90 -4.71
CA VAL A 375 -8.23 -6.05 -5.38
C VAL A 375 -9.66 -6.24 -4.88
N TRP A 376 -10.61 -6.28 -5.81
CA TRP A 376 -12.04 -6.39 -5.55
C TRP A 376 -12.64 -7.64 -6.17
N LYS A 377 -13.65 -8.20 -5.49
CA LYS A 377 -14.64 -9.03 -6.18
C LYS A 377 -15.62 -8.12 -6.91
N VAL A 378 -15.88 -8.41 -8.17
CA VAL A 378 -16.84 -7.67 -8.98
C VAL A 378 -17.79 -8.58 -9.74
N LEU A 379 -18.97 -8.04 -10.07
CA LEU A 379 -19.94 -8.63 -10.99
C LEU A 379 -20.16 -7.69 -12.17
N GLU A 380 -20.46 -8.24 -13.34
CA GLU A 380 -20.84 -7.43 -14.50
C GLU A 380 -22.18 -6.75 -14.21
N LEU A 381 -22.26 -5.45 -14.50
CA LEU A 381 -23.46 -4.65 -14.40
C LEU A 381 -23.99 -4.38 -15.81
N THR A 382 -25.23 -4.78 -16.06
CA THR A 382 -25.89 -4.61 -17.36
C THR A 382 -27.09 -3.69 -17.24
N GLU A 383 -27.30 -2.85 -18.24
CA GLU A 383 -28.50 -2.01 -18.32
C GLU A 383 -29.69 -2.84 -18.81
N SER A 384 -30.82 -2.71 -18.14
CA SER A 384 -32.09 -3.34 -18.49
C SER A 384 -33.17 -2.28 -18.57
N GLY A 385 -34.29 -2.58 -19.24
CA GLY A 385 -35.44 -1.67 -19.32
C GLY A 385 -36.08 -1.29 -17.97
N ARG A 386 -35.62 -1.88 -16.85
CA ARG A 386 -36.06 -1.58 -15.49
C ARG A 386 -34.94 -1.01 -14.59
N GLY A 387 -33.80 -0.64 -15.16
CA GLY A 387 -32.61 -0.20 -14.43
C GLY A 387 -31.43 -1.17 -14.59
N PHE A 388 -30.49 -1.20 -13.65
CA PHE A 388 -29.32 -2.06 -13.73
C PHE A 388 -29.59 -3.48 -13.20
N ALA A 389 -28.89 -4.47 -13.74
CA ALA A 389 -28.93 -5.87 -13.34
C ALA A 389 -27.51 -6.43 -13.20
N LEU A 390 -27.24 -7.16 -12.12
CA LEU A 390 -25.98 -7.91 -11.96
C LEU A 390 -26.02 -9.17 -12.81
N LYS A 391 -24.91 -9.56 -13.43
CA LYS A 391 -24.85 -10.70 -14.35
C LYS A 391 -23.59 -11.54 -14.16
N GLY A 392 -23.76 -12.85 -14.32
CA GLY A 392 -22.64 -13.80 -14.42
C GLY A 392 -22.03 -14.20 -13.08
N ASP A 393 -20.79 -14.67 -13.12
CA ASP A 393 -20.01 -15.09 -11.96
C ASP A 393 -19.11 -13.98 -11.43
N PHE A 394 -18.51 -14.19 -10.26
CA PHE A 394 -17.56 -13.24 -9.71
C PHE A 394 -16.27 -13.17 -10.51
N HIS A 395 -15.83 -11.93 -10.73
CA HIS A 395 -14.58 -11.59 -11.37
C HIS A 395 -13.66 -10.89 -10.35
N LEU A 396 -12.37 -10.87 -10.64
CA LEU A 396 -11.40 -10.07 -9.89
C LEU A 396 -11.11 -8.80 -10.64
N LEU A 397 -11.35 -7.66 -9.99
CA LEU A 397 -10.88 -6.36 -10.48
C LEU A 397 -9.68 -5.92 -9.65
N ARG A 398 -8.58 -5.58 -10.33
CA ARG A 398 -7.43 -4.93 -9.71
C ARG A 398 -7.41 -3.47 -10.16
N SER A 399 -7.15 -2.58 -9.22
CA SER A 399 -6.94 -1.14 -9.46
C SER A 399 -5.60 -0.74 -8.86
N TYR A 400 -4.74 -0.08 -9.62
CA TYR A 400 -3.41 0.29 -9.16
C TYR A 400 -2.80 1.43 -9.99
N TRP A 401 -1.78 2.08 -9.45
CA TRP A 401 -1.02 3.13 -10.10
C TRP A 401 0.20 2.54 -10.78
N ARG A 402 0.31 2.73 -12.10
CA ARG A 402 1.45 2.23 -12.89
C ARG A 402 2.40 3.35 -13.27
N ASN A 403 3.66 2.98 -13.48
CA ASN A 403 4.61 3.83 -14.17
C ASN A 403 4.23 3.85 -15.67
N PRO A 404 3.94 5.01 -16.27
CA PRO A 404 3.62 5.11 -17.70
C PRO A 404 4.79 4.75 -18.62
N LEU A 405 6.03 4.72 -18.12
CA LEU A 405 7.22 4.31 -18.87
C LEU A 405 7.33 2.78 -19.01
N SER A 406 6.63 2.04 -18.17
CA SER A 406 6.53 0.58 -18.24
C SER A 406 5.36 0.19 -19.13
N LEU A 407 5.44 -1.00 -19.75
CA LEU A 407 4.28 -1.61 -20.39
C LEU A 407 3.16 -1.79 -19.36
N SER A 408 1.93 -1.54 -19.78
CA SER A 408 0.76 -1.84 -18.96
C SER A 408 0.56 -3.35 -18.85
N GLU A 409 -0.05 -3.81 -17.75
CA GLU A 409 -0.38 -5.23 -17.57
C GLU A 409 -1.25 -5.73 -18.74
N THR A 410 -2.13 -4.87 -19.26
CA THR A 410 -2.96 -5.16 -20.43
C THR A 410 -2.13 -5.44 -21.69
N GLU A 411 -1.09 -4.65 -21.95
CA GLU A 411 -0.18 -4.87 -23.08
C GLU A 411 0.64 -6.16 -22.89
N VAL A 412 1.07 -6.48 -21.66
CA VAL A 412 1.77 -7.74 -21.39
C VAL A 412 0.85 -8.95 -21.64
N TYR A 413 -0.40 -8.91 -21.18
CA TYR A 413 -1.36 -9.97 -21.54
C TYR A 413 -1.60 -10.05 -23.04
N ALA A 414 -1.67 -8.93 -23.75
CA ALA A 414 -1.83 -8.92 -25.20
C ALA A 414 -0.62 -9.53 -25.93
N LEU A 415 0.60 -9.39 -25.39
CA LEU A 415 1.79 -10.09 -25.89
C LEU A 415 1.70 -11.59 -25.62
N ILE A 416 1.31 -11.98 -24.39
CA ILE A 416 1.16 -13.39 -24.00
C ILE A 416 0.09 -14.09 -24.86
N ASP A 417 -1.04 -13.42 -25.14
CA ASP A 417 -2.13 -13.94 -25.98
C ASP A 417 -1.70 -14.17 -27.45
N GLN A 418 -0.61 -13.55 -27.90
CA GLN A 418 -0.03 -13.77 -29.23
C GLN A 418 0.92 -14.97 -29.26
N LEU A 419 1.34 -15.51 -28.12
CA LEU A 419 2.24 -16.66 -28.05
C LEU A 419 1.48 -17.95 -28.35
N GLU A 420 1.98 -18.73 -29.31
CA GLU A 420 1.38 -20.02 -29.66
C GLU A 420 1.62 -21.06 -28.56
N GLY A 421 0.54 -21.69 -28.08
CA GLY A 421 0.63 -22.73 -27.07
C GLY A 421 0.78 -22.21 -25.64
N CYS A 422 0.34 -20.97 -25.38
CA CYS A 422 0.35 -20.37 -24.04
C CYS A 422 -0.24 -21.34 -22.99
N PRO A 423 0.50 -21.67 -21.92
CA PRO A 423 0.07 -22.64 -20.92
C PRO A 423 -1.11 -22.08 -20.13
N ARG A 424 -2.04 -22.96 -19.78
CA ARG A 424 -3.25 -22.61 -19.02
C ARG A 424 -2.98 -22.11 -17.60
N GLY A 425 -1.73 -22.24 -17.12
CA GLY A 425 -1.25 -21.62 -15.87
C GLY A 425 -1.10 -20.10 -15.93
N ILE A 426 -1.57 -19.44 -17.01
CA ILE A 426 -1.69 -17.98 -17.11
C ILE A 426 -3.18 -17.65 -17.27
N PRO A 427 -3.74 -16.76 -16.44
CA PRO A 427 -5.15 -16.40 -16.52
C PRO A 427 -5.38 -15.53 -17.75
N ARG A 428 -6.52 -15.73 -18.41
CA ARG A 428 -6.93 -14.85 -19.50
C ARG A 428 -7.39 -13.51 -18.95
N LEU A 429 -6.82 -12.42 -19.44
CA LEU A 429 -7.32 -11.07 -19.14
C LEU A 429 -8.70 -10.89 -19.80
N LEU A 430 -9.69 -10.47 -19.02
CA LEU A 430 -11.03 -10.21 -19.54
C LEU A 430 -11.14 -8.81 -20.14
N CYS A 431 -10.60 -7.82 -19.44
CA CYS A 431 -10.37 -6.46 -19.93
C CYS A 431 -9.34 -5.76 -19.04
N GLY A 432 -8.74 -4.69 -19.56
CA GLY A 432 -7.84 -3.85 -18.80
C GLY A 432 -7.52 -2.57 -19.55
N GLY A 433 -7.02 -1.57 -18.83
CA GLY A 433 -6.69 -0.28 -19.42
C GLY A 433 -6.40 0.80 -18.40
N ASP A 434 -5.76 1.86 -18.89
CA ASP A 434 -5.64 3.11 -18.13
C ASP A 434 -7.04 3.69 -17.91
N VAL A 435 -7.27 4.18 -16.70
CA VAL A 435 -8.56 4.77 -16.33
C VAL A 435 -8.67 6.15 -16.96
N CYS A 436 -9.77 6.37 -17.68
CA CYS A 436 -10.12 7.66 -18.24
C CYS A 436 -11.36 8.21 -17.53
N CYS A 437 -11.46 9.54 -17.45
CA CYS A 437 -12.67 10.21 -17.01
C CYS A 437 -13.02 11.37 -17.95
N HIS A 438 -14.29 11.76 -17.93
CA HIS A 438 -14.72 12.98 -18.59
C HIS A 438 -14.11 14.19 -17.89
N ASP A 439 -13.61 15.10 -18.70
CA ASP A 439 -13.22 16.44 -18.25
C ASP A 439 -14.46 17.32 -18.02
N ALA A 440 -14.24 18.58 -17.64
CA ALA A 440 -15.30 19.60 -17.61
C ALA A 440 -16.01 19.73 -18.98
N ASP A 441 -15.34 19.37 -20.07
CA ASP A 441 -15.96 19.11 -21.37
C ASP A 441 -16.34 17.62 -21.47
N PRO A 442 -17.65 17.29 -21.56
CA PRO A 442 -18.15 15.92 -21.71
C PRO A 442 -17.65 15.19 -22.96
N GLN A 443 -17.08 15.89 -23.96
CA GLN A 443 -16.56 15.24 -25.17
C GLN A 443 -15.09 14.82 -25.07
N THR A 444 -14.36 15.31 -24.07
CA THR A 444 -12.94 14.99 -23.89
C THR A 444 -12.74 13.96 -22.78
N TRP A 445 -12.12 12.84 -23.17
CA TRP A 445 -11.63 11.81 -22.25
C TRP A 445 -10.18 12.08 -21.91
N SER A 446 -9.85 11.97 -20.64
CA SER A 446 -8.50 12.21 -20.13
C SER A 446 -8.11 11.13 -19.15
N LYS A 447 -6.83 10.73 -19.19
CA LYS A 447 -6.30 9.72 -18.27
C LYS A 447 -6.26 10.27 -16.85
N VAL A 448 -6.58 9.41 -15.89
CA VAL A 448 -6.44 9.72 -14.47
C VAL A 448 -4.97 9.53 -14.08
N THR A 449 -4.25 10.64 -13.93
CA THR A 449 -2.85 10.70 -13.51
C THR A 449 -2.69 11.49 -12.21
N VAL A 450 -1.57 11.28 -11.50
CA VAL A 450 -1.29 12.05 -10.28
C VAL A 450 -1.14 13.55 -10.58
N ALA A 451 -0.47 13.91 -11.68
CA ALA A 451 -0.31 15.30 -12.11
C ALA A 451 -1.67 15.97 -12.34
N ARG A 452 -2.58 15.28 -13.05
CA ARG A 452 -3.96 15.76 -13.26
C ARG A 452 -4.72 15.90 -11.95
N ILE A 453 -4.58 14.94 -11.05
CA ILE A 453 -5.19 15.00 -9.72
C ILE A 453 -4.68 16.20 -8.91
N ARG A 454 -3.41 16.57 -9.05
CA ARG A 454 -2.83 17.78 -8.44
C ARG A 454 -3.23 19.07 -9.16
N GLY A 455 -3.84 18.99 -10.35
CA GLY A 455 -4.12 20.15 -11.20
C GLY A 455 -2.88 20.72 -11.90
N GLU A 456 -1.85 19.88 -12.05
CA GLU A 456 -0.61 20.20 -12.77
C GLU A 456 -0.77 19.96 -14.28
N ILE A 457 0.06 20.66 -15.07
CA ILE A 457 0.14 20.42 -16.51
C ILE A 457 1.07 19.23 -16.72
N GLU A 458 0.56 18.17 -17.35
CA GLU A 458 1.39 17.01 -17.69
C GLU A 458 2.53 17.40 -18.63
N CYS A 459 3.74 16.94 -18.29
CA CYS A 459 4.89 16.96 -19.20
C CYS A 459 5.36 15.52 -19.45
N PRO A 460 4.73 14.79 -20.40
CA PRO A 460 4.98 13.36 -20.62
C PRO A 460 6.44 13.01 -20.99
N ARG A 461 7.21 14.00 -21.46
CA ARG A 461 8.58 13.80 -21.96
C ARG A 461 9.66 13.90 -20.89
N VAL A 462 9.38 14.58 -19.78
CA VAL A 462 10.40 14.88 -18.76
C VAL A 462 10.16 13.98 -17.56
N HIS A 463 8.99 14.08 -16.92
CA HIS A 463 8.64 13.30 -15.73
C HIS A 463 7.19 12.82 -15.86
N PRO A 464 6.93 11.66 -16.50
CA PRO A 464 5.59 11.21 -16.75
C PRO A 464 4.94 10.74 -15.46
N SER A 465 3.72 11.19 -15.22
CA SER A 465 3.02 10.98 -13.96
C SER A 465 2.45 9.57 -13.85
N LYS A 466 2.44 9.01 -12.64
CA LYS A 466 1.79 7.71 -12.38
C LYS A 466 0.35 7.74 -12.87
N THR A 467 -0.04 6.70 -13.58
CA THR A 467 -1.35 6.58 -14.23
C THR A 467 -2.17 5.49 -13.54
N LEU A 468 -3.43 5.78 -13.23
CA LEU A 468 -4.33 4.78 -12.66
C LEU A 468 -4.71 3.76 -13.74
N HIS A 469 -4.54 2.48 -13.44
CA HIS A 469 -4.81 1.35 -14.34
C HIS A 469 -5.72 0.33 -13.65
N ARG A 470 -6.57 -0.31 -14.44
CA ARG A 470 -7.44 -1.40 -13.95
C ARG A 470 -7.37 -2.61 -14.86
N THR A 471 -7.46 -3.78 -14.25
CA THR A 471 -7.55 -5.07 -14.95
C THR A 471 -8.67 -5.90 -14.34
N VAL A 472 -9.36 -6.68 -15.18
CA VAL A 472 -10.41 -7.63 -14.77
C VAL A 472 -10.06 -9.02 -15.26
N ILE A 473 -10.10 -9.98 -14.35
CA ILE A 473 -9.81 -11.40 -14.61
C ILE A 473 -11.09 -12.21 -14.33
N PRO A 474 -11.45 -13.19 -15.19
CA PRO A 474 -12.79 -13.78 -15.22
C PRO A 474 -13.18 -14.67 -14.04
N ARG A 475 -12.31 -14.87 -13.03
CA ARG A 475 -12.58 -15.79 -11.92
C ARG A 475 -11.93 -15.35 -10.61
N VAL A 476 -12.63 -15.59 -9.52
CA VAL A 476 -12.08 -15.47 -8.16
C VAL A 476 -11.16 -16.64 -7.91
N ALA A 477 -9.87 -16.35 -7.86
CA ALA A 477 -8.85 -17.28 -7.41
C ALA A 477 -8.86 -17.40 -5.89
N GLU A 478 -8.35 -18.53 -5.40
CA GLU A 478 -8.06 -18.69 -3.97
C GLU A 478 -6.55 -18.66 -3.70
N PRO A 479 -6.13 -18.18 -2.53
CA PRO A 479 -4.72 -18.27 -2.14
C PRO A 479 -4.24 -19.72 -2.08
N LEU A 480 -2.97 -19.96 -2.42
CA LEU A 480 -2.41 -21.32 -2.44
C LEU A 480 -2.59 -22.07 -1.12
N TRP A 481 -2.53 -21.40 0.04
CA TRP A 481 -2.65 -22.05 1.36
C TRP A 481 -4.06 -22.56 1.69
N LYS A 482 -5.03 -22.34 0.80
CA LYS A 482 -6.36 -22.96 0.88
C LYS A 482 -6.45 -24.29 0.13
N TYR A 483 -5.33 -24.90 -0.26
CA TYR A 483 -5.33 -26.22 -0.90
C TYR A 483 -6.06 -27.27 -0.03
N ARG A 484 -6.77 -28.20 -0.67
CA ARG A 484 -7.54 -29.27 -0.02
C ARG A 484 -6.65 -30.43 0.43
N ASP A 485 -5.68 -30.74 -0.41
CA ASP A 485 -4.69 -31.80 -0.22
C ASP A 485 -3.37 -31.40 -0.89
N GLU A 486 -2.28 -32.03 -0.46
CA GLU A 486 -0.94 -31.69 -0.92
C GLU A 486 -0.73 -31.96 -2.42
N LEU A 487 -1.52 -32.87 -3.01
CA LEU A 487 -1.48 -33.13 -4.44
C LEU A 487 -2.03 -31.92 -5.22
N GLU A 488 -3.14 -31.31 -4.79
CA GLU A 488 -3.67 -30.07 -5.35
C GLU A 488 -2.62 -28.96 -5.28
N LEU A 489 -1.93 -28.80 -4.15
CA LEU A 489 -0.87 -27.80 -3.98
C LEU A 489 0.31 -28.04 -4.95
N LEU A 490 0.87 -29.26 -4.96
CA LEU A 490 2.03 -29.55 -5.78
C LEU A 490 1.71 -29.44 -7.28
N CYS A 491 0.53 -29.90 -7.72
CA CYS A 491 0.07 -29.68 -9.08
C CYS A 491 -0.12 -28.19 -9.39
N ALA A 492 -0.60 -27.39 -8.45
CA ALA A 492 -0.78 -25.95 -8.65
C ALA A 492 0.56 -25.25 -8.85
N VAL A 493 1.54 -25.52 -8.00
CA VAL A 493 2.89 -24.95 -8.14
C VAL A 493 3.58 -25.46 -9.40
N TYR A 494 3.35 -26.73 -9.77
CA TYR A 494 3.86 -27.28 -11.03
C TYR A 494 3.34 -26.50 -12.25
N SER A 495 2.03 -26.26 -12.33
CA SER A 495 1.44 -25.45 -13.41
C SER A 495 1.97 -24.01 -13.44
N ILE A 496 2.21 -23.42 -12.27
CA ILE A 496 2.80 -22.08 -12.15
C ILE A 496 4.25 -22.06 -12.67
N VAL A 497 5.07 -23.05 -12.31
CA VAL A 497 6.47 -23.11 -12.75
C VAL A 497 6.55 -23.38 -14.25
N GLU A 498 5.66 -24.20 -14.81
CA GLU A 498 5.56 -24.39 -16.27
C GLU A 498 5.15 -23.10 -16.99
N ALA A 499 4.13 -22.40 -16.47
CA ALA A 499 3.73 -21.10 -17.00
C ALA A 499 4.87 -20.08 -16.94
N HIS A 500 5.57 -20.02 -15.82
CA HIS A 500 6.73 -19.18 -15.62
C HIS A 500 7.89 -19.54 -16.57
N GLN A 501 8.16 -20.83 -16.79
CA GLN A 501 9.16 -21.28 -17.76
C GLN A 501 8.81 -20.79 -19.16
N TYR A 502 7.57 -21.01 -19.57
CA TYR A 502 7.11 -20.64 -20.90
C TYR A 502 7.25 -19.14 -21.14
N ILE A 503 6.79 -18.27 -20.24
CA ILE A 503 6.92 -16.82 -20.43
C ILE A 503 8.39 -16.37 -20.45
N CYS A 504 9.25 -16.97 -19.62
CA CYS A 504 10.69 -16.67 -19.60
C CYS A 504 11.38 -17.07 -20.90
N GLU A 505 11.03 -18.22 -21.47
CA GLU A 505 11.54 -18.67 -22.77
C GLU A 505 11.12 -17.74 -23.93
N HIS A 506 10.03 -16.99 -23.74
CA HIS A 506 9.57 -15.95 -24.65
C HIS A 506 10.00 -14.55 -24.20
N GLY A 507 11.02 -14.42 -23.34
CA GLY A 507 11.58 -13.12 -22.98
C GLY A 507 10.70 -12.26 -22.04
N ILE A 508 9.77 -12.87 -21.31
CA ILE A 508 8.93 -12.20 -20.31
C ILE A 508 9.32 -12.70 -18.92
N LEU A 509 9.88 -11.82 -18.09
CA LEU A 509 10.14 -12.07 -16.67
C LEU A 509 8.97 -11.52 -15.84
N HIS A 510 8.55 -12.23 -14.79
CA HIS A 510 7.37 -11.82 -14.03
C HIS A 510 7.66 -10.63 -13.10
N GLY A 511 8.80 -10.66 -12.41
CA GLY A 511 9.30 -9.54 -11.61
C GLY A 511 8.59 -9.29 -10.26
N ASN A 512 7.40 -9.86 -10.05
CA ASN A 512 6.62 -9.69 -8.81
C ASN A 512 5.98 -10.99 -8.28
N VAL A 513 6.78 -12.03 -8.07
CA VAL A 513 6.29 -13.30 -7.50
C VAL A 513 6.07 -13.18 -5.98
N ASN A 514 4.85 -13.42 -5.51
CA ASN A 514 4.45 -13.42 -4.10
C ASN A 514 3.15 -14.25 -3.91
N PRO A 515 2.70 -14.50 -2.66
CA PRO A 515 1.51 -15.32 -2.42
C PRO A 515 0.19 -14.74 -2.94
N GLY A 516 0.16 -13.45 -3.32
CA GLY A 516 -0.98 -12.81 -3.97
C GLY A 516 -0.98 -12.92 -5.51
N THR A 517 0.15 -13.32 -6.11
CA THR A 517 0.29 -13.50 -7.56
C THR A 517 0.25 -14.97 -7.99
N MET A 518 0.50 -15.89 -7.05
CA MET A 518 0.35 -17.33 -7.23
C MET A 518 -0.96 -17.81 -6.62
N LEU A 519 -1.88 -18.36 -7.44
CA LEU A 519 -3.25 -18.62 -7.01
C LEU A 519 -3.74 -20.00 -7.45
N LEU A 520 -4.70 -20.57 -6.70
CA LEU A 520 -5.37 -21.83 -7.02
C LEU A 520 -6.42 -21.67 -8.12
N TRP A 521 -6.52 -22.69 -8.96
CA TRP A 521 -7.53 -22.86 -10.00
C TRP A 521 -8.35 -24.13 -9.75
N ARG A 522 -9.51 -24.01 -9.06
CA ARG A 522 -10.32 -25.19 -8.69
C ARG A 522 -11.30 -25.67 -9.77
N ASP A 523 -11.77 -24.77 -10.62
CA ASP A 523 -12.89 -25.03 -11.55
C ASP A 523 -12.45 -25.23 -13.01
N GLU A 524 -11.28 -25.81 -13.25
CA GLU A 524 -10.89 -26.18 -14.62
C GLU A 524 -11.56 -27.51 -15.04
N PRO A 525 -12.10 -27.60 -16.28
CA PRO A 525 -12.63 -28.86 -16.78
C PRO A 525 -11.59 -29.99 -16.65
N ALA A 526 -12.06 -31.18 -16.27
CA ALA A 526 -11.23 -32.37 -16.24
C ALA A 526 -10.52 -32.57 -17.59
N ILE A 527 -9.25 -32.95 -17.52
CA ILE A 527 -8.45 -33.26 -18.70
C ILE A 527 -9.14 -34.37 -19.51
N PRO A 528 -9.16 -34.30 -20.85
CA PRO A 528 -9.67 -35.39 -21.68
C PRO A 528 -9.05 -36.73 -21.27
N ALA A 529 -9.88 -37.76 -21.13
CA ALA A 529 -9.42 -39.10 -20.76
C ALA A 529 -8.34 -39.59 -21.74
N GLY A 530 -7.15 -39.90 -21.22
CA GLY A 530 -6.01 -40.40 -22.00
C GLY A 530 -4.89 -39.38 -22.29
N SER A 531 -4.99 -38.13 -21.80
CA SER A 531 -3.81 -37.25 -21.75
C SER A 531 -2.88 -37.64 -20.60
N ASN A 532 -1.57 -37.46 -20.82
CA ASN A 532 -0.53 -37.62 -19.79
C ASN A 532 -0.27 -36.32 -19.00
N ASP A 533 -1.03 -35.26 -19.26
CA ASP A 533 -0.87 -33.98 -18.56
C ASP A 533 -1.55 -34.02 -17.19
N TRP A 534 -1.01 -33.27 -16.22
CA TRP A 534 -1.68 -33.05 -14.93
C TRP A 534 -2.73 -31.96 -15.02
N PRO A 535 -3.79 -32.01 -14.19
CA PRO A 535 -4.79 -30.96 -14.19
C PRO A 535 -4.12 -29.67 -13.76
N ILE A 536 -4.38 -28.57 -14.46
CA ILE A 536 -3.92 -27.27 -14.00
C ILE A 536 -4.70 -26.94 -12.73
N ARG A 537 -3.95 -26.72 -11.66
CA ARG A 537 -4.47 -26.40 -10.33
C ARG A 537 -4.04 -25.03 -9.84
N GLY A 538 -3.21 -24.33 -10.61
CA GLY A 538 -2.71 -23.01 -10.22
C GLY A 538 -2.30 -22.17 -11.42
N PHE A 539 -2.24 -20.87 -11.18
CA PHE A 539 -1.83 -19.90 -12.18
C PHE A 539 -1.04 -18.73 -11.60
N LEU A 540 -0.29 -18.07 -12.48
CA LEU A 540 0.51 -16.88 -12.20
C LEU A 540 -0.20 -15.64 -12.76
N ALA A 541 -0.43 -14.63 -11.92
CA ALA A 541 -1.12 -13.38 -12.26
C ALA A 541 -0.32 -12.15 -11.83
N ASP A 542 -0.74 -10.95 -12.23
CA ASP A 542 -0.04 -9.67 -11.95
C ASP A 542 1.25 -9.46 -12.74
N PHE A 543 1.10 -9.34 -14.05
CA PHE A 543 2.18 -8.96 -14.95
C PHE A 543 2.45 -7.45 -14.97
N GLY A 544 1.93 -6.69 -13.99
CA GLY A 544 2.11 -5.24 -13.95
C GLY A 544 3.53 -4.76 -13.64
N MET A 545 4.43 -5.68 -13.27
CA MET A 545 5.87 -5.46 -13.06
C MET A 545 6.73 -6.31 -14.00
N ALA A 546 6.12 -6.92 -15.01
CA ALA A 546 6.84 -7.82 -15.91
C ALA A 546 7.88 -7.06 -16.73
N GLU A 547 9.05 -7.67 -16.90
CA GLU A 547 10.08 -7.16 -17.80
C GLU A 547 10.03 -7.93 -19.11
N ILE A 548 10.10 -7.20 -20.23
CA ILE A 548 10.05 -7.77 -21.57
C ILE A 548 11.39 -7.55 -22.24
N ASP A 549 11.96 -8.62 -22.82
CA ASP A 549 13.15 -8.55 -23.65
C ASP A 549 12.88 -7.63 -24.86
N GLY A 550 13.79 -6.68 -25.11
CA GLY A 550 13.68 -5.73 -26.22
C GLY A 550 13.57 -6.40 -27.59
N SER A 551 14.01 -7.66 -27.73
CA SER A 551 13.83 -8.45 -28.95
C SER A 551 12.36 -8.73 -29.29
N MET A 552 11.46 -8.77 -28.30
CA MET A 552 10.01 -8.94 -28.47
C MET A 552 9.31 -7.67 -28.94
N LEU A 553 9.93 -6.50 -28.77
CA LEU A 553 9.34 -5.19 -29.05
C LEU A 553 9.43 -4.76 -30.53
N GLY A 554 9.44 -5.71 -31.47
CA GLY A 554 9.52 -5.46 -32.92
C GLY A 554 8.37 -4.65 -33.54
N ILE A 555 7.46 -4.07 -32.73
CA ILE A 555 6.28 -3.32 -33.14
C ILE A 555 5.97 -2.20 -32.11
N SER A 556 6.65 -1.05 -32.18
CA SER A 556 6.17 0.31 -31.83
C SER A 556 7.33 1.25 -31.44
N ASP A 557 7.72 2.12 -32.38
CA ASP A 557 8.80 3.12 -32.23
C ASP A 557 8.53 4.20 -31.15
N ALA A 558 7.32 4.29 -30.59
CA ALA A 558 6.94 5.36 -29.67
C ALA A 558 7.38 5.14 -28.21
N CYS A 559 7.45 3.88 -27.73
CA CYS A 559 7.93 3.56 -26.38
C CYS A 559 9.47 3.52 -26.29
N MET A 560 10.13 3.15 -27.39
CA MET A 560 11.57 2.92 -27.45
C MET A 560 12.39 4.21 -27.23
N GLN A 561 11.89 5.38 -27.62
CA GLN A 561 12.64 6.64 -27.44
C GLN A 561 12.71 7.11 -25.97
N ALA A 562 11.81 6.65 -25.09
CA ALA A 562 11.88 6.91 -23.66
C ALA A 562 12.65 5.81 -22.90
N ALA A 563 12.56 4.55 -23.34
CA ALA A 563 13.26 3.42 -22.72
C ALA A 563 14.77 3.36 -23.04
N ASN A 564 15.19 3.79 -24.25
CA ASN A 564 16.58 3.68 -24.71
C ASN A 564 17.56 4.68 -24.06
N GLY A 565 17.09 5.55 -23.16
CA GLY A 565 17.95 6.45 -22.38
C GLY A 565 18.31 5.94 -20.98
N ILE A 566 17.62 4.92 -20.46
CA ILE A 566 17.73 4.49 -19.06
C ILE A 566 17.46 2.98 -18.97
N SER A 567 18.37 2.15 -19.49
CA SER A 567 18.41 0.70 -19.17
C SER A 567 19.04 0.43 -17.79
N SER A 568 19.17 1.47 -16.96
CA SER A 568 19.65 1.42 -15.58
C SER A 568 18.54 1.93 -14.68
N ARG A 569 17.77 1.00 -14.11
CA ARG A 569 16.65 1.27 -13.18
C ARG A 569 17.01 2.42 -12.21
N PRO A 570 16.24 3.52 -12.14
CA PRO A 570 16.17 4.32 -10.93
C PRO A 570 15.54 3.47 -9.82
N ILE A 571 15.75 3.89 -8.57
CA ILE A 571 15.31 3.27 -7.31
C ILE A 571 13.79 2.95 -7.24
N ASP A 572 12.98 3.35 -8.23
CA ASP A 572 11.54 3.04 -8.34
C ASP A 572 11.19 1.55 -8.55
N SER A 573 12.18 0.68 -8.78
CA SER A 573 11.99 -0.77 -8.93
C SER A 573 12.32 -1.59 -7.66
N VAL A 574 12.33 -0.97 -6.48
CA VAL A 574 12.26 -1.77 -5.24
C VAL A 574 11.00 -2.63 -5.37
N PRO A 575 11.07 -3.96 -5.15
CA PRO A 575 9.87 -4.78 -5.05
C PRO A 575 8.89 -4.01 -4.18
N ALA A 576 7.64 -3.90 -4.63
CA ALA A 576 6.64 -3.23 -3.81
C ALA A 576 6.74 -3.83 -2.39
N MET A 577 6.71 -2.98 -1.34
CA MET A 577 7.12 -3.41 0.01
C MET A 577 6.32 -4.61 0.55
N ASP A 578 5.20 -4.91 -0.10
CA ASP A 578 4.34 -6.08 0.05
C ASP A 578 4.90 -7.41 -0.51
N ALA A 579 5.99 -7.39 -1.29
CA ALA A 579 6.66 -8.56 -1.88
C ALA A 579 8.11 -8.74 -1.39
N LEU A 580 8.62 -7.88 -0.50
CA LEU A 580 10.01 -7.96 0.00
C LEU A 580 10.30 -9.29 0.69
N GLN A 581 9.33 -9.87 1.40
CA GLN A 581 9.48 -11.15 2.11
C GLN A 581 9.80 -12.31 1.16
N PHE A 582 9.40 -12.20 -0.11
CA PHE A 582 9.54 -13.26 -1.12
C PHE A 582 10.59 -12.92 -2.20
N THR A 583 11.01 -11.66 -2.33
CA THR A 583 12.03 -11.20 -3.29
C THR A 583 13.34 -11.96 -3.13
N ALA A 584 13.99 -12.48 -4.17
CA ALA A 584 15.28 -13.21 -4.07
C ALA A 584 16.39 -12.52 -3.24
N LEU A 585 17.24 -13.29 -2.56
CA LEU A 585 18.29 -12.80 -1.66
C LEU A 585 19.31 -11.90 -2.37
N GLU A 586 19.62 -12.21 -3.63
CA GLU A 586 20.53 -11.39 -4.44
C GLU A 586 19.93 -10.01 -4.75
N LEU A 587 18.64 -9.94 -5.10
CA LEU A 587 17.92 -8.68 -5.29
C LEU A 587 17.86 -7.87 -3.98
N LEU A 588 17.57 -8.51 -2.85
CA LEU A 588 17.57 -7.81 -1.55
C LEU A 588 18.94 -7.22 -1.22
N ARG A 589 20.01 -7.98 -1.46
CA ARG A 589 21.39 -7.48 -1.26
C ARG A 589 21.73 -6.33 -2.18
N ALA A 590 21.28 -6.38 -3.44
CA ALA A 590 21.46 -5.29 -4.38
C ALA A 590 20.72 -4.02 -3.91
N VAL A 591 19.47 -4.16 -3.47
CA VAL A 591 18.71 -3.04 -2.88
C VAL A 591 19.43 -2.47 -1.65
N ASN A 592 19.90 -3.31 -0.73
CA ASN A 592 20.61 -2.86 0.48
C ASN A 592 21.95 -2.18 0.17
N ALA A 593 22.59 -2.53 -0.94
CA ALA A 593 23.87 -1.97 -1.37
C ALA A 593 23.73 -0.86 -2.42
N GLU A 594 22.50 -0.48 -2.78
CA GLU A 594 22.19 0.47 -3.85
C GLU A 594 22.82 0.07 -5.20
N TRP A 595 22.86 -1.24 -5.48
CA TRP A 595 23.38 -1.79 -6.73
C TRP A 595 22.27 -2.07 -7.73
N LEU A 596 22.61 -1.90 -9.00
CA LEU A 596 21.78 -2.28 -10.11
C LEU A 596 22.22 -3.65 -10.62
N ILE A 597 21.31 -4.62 -10.51
CA ILE A 597 21.50 -5.95 -11.11
C ILE A 597 20.30 -6.27 -12.00
N PRO A 598 20.50 -7.01 -13.11
CA PRO A 598 19.39 -7.45 -13.95
C PRO A 598 18.53 -8.45 -13.19
N HIS A 599 17.21 -8.34 -13.34
CA HIS A 599 16.30 -9.39 -12.89
C HIS A 599 16.47 -10.62 -13.79
N THR A 600 16.31 -11.82 -13.24
CA THR A 600 16.47 -13.07 -14.00
C THR A 600 15.38 -14.05 -13.59
N ALA A 601 15.13 -15.06 -14.43
CA ALA A 601 14.19 -16.13 -14.11
C ALA A 601 14.56 -16.89 -12.82
N ALA A 602 15.85 -16.96 -12.47
CA ALA A 602 16.30 -17.59 -11.23
C ALA A 602 15.82 -16.83 -9.99
N HIS A 603 15.72 -15.49 -10.08
CA HIS A 603 15.16 -14.69 -8.99
C HIS A 603 13.68 -15.00 -8.77
N ASP A 604 12.90 -15.08 -9.85
CA ASP A 604 11.49 -15.46 -9.77
C ASP A 604 11.31 -16.89 -9.24
N LEU A 605 12.16 -17.85 -9.65
CA LEU A 605 12.13 -19.21 -9.13
C LEU A 605 12.46 -19.31 -7.63
N GLU A 606 13.44 -18.54 -7.14
CA GLU A 606 13.72 -18.43 -5.70
C GLU A 606 12.49 -17.90 -4.95
N SER A 607 11.84 -16.87 -5.48
CA SER A 607 10.59 -16.34 -4.94
C SER A 607 9.45 -17.37 -4.95
N ILE A 608 9.26 -18.14 -6.04
CA ILE A 608 8.26 -19.22 -6.12
C ILE A 608 8.51 -20.26 -5.02
N ALA A 609 9.77 -20.64 -4.79
CA ALA A 609 10.13 -21.60 -3.75
C ALA A 609 9.76 -21.07 -2.36
N TYR A 610 10.08 -19.79 -2.05
CA TYR A 610 9.70 -19.16 -0.79
C TYR A 610 8.18 -19.07 -0.60
N VAL A 611 7.43 -18.77 -1.67
CA VAL A 611 5.96 -18.78 -1.62
C VAL A 611 5.42 -20.18 -1.32
N LEU A 612 6.00 -21.25 -1.87
CA LEU A 612 5.62 -22.62 -1.54
C LEU A 612 5.90 -22.93 -0.06
N GLY A 613 7.09 -22.60 0.46
CA GLY A 613 7.42 -22.80 1.87
C GLY A 613 6.47 -22.07 2.82
N HIS A 614 6.20 -20.80 2.53
CA HIS A 614 5.22 -20.00 3.26
C HIS A 614 3.81 -20.59 3.17
N THR A 615 3.39 -21.05 1.99
CA THR A 615 2.06 -21.62 1.75
C THR A 615 1.79 -22.83 2.64
N VAL A 616 2.75 -23.75 2.73
CA VAL A 616 2.62 -24.95 3.57
C VAL A 616 2.58 -24.55 5.05
N TRP A 617 3.45 -23.65 5.48
CA TRP A 617 3.49 -23.21 6.88
C TRP A 617 2.23 -22.42 7.28
N GLN A 618 1.73 -21.52 6.43
CA GLN A 618 0.48 -20.80 6.66
C GLN A 618 -0.71 -21.77 6.77
N HIS A 619 -0.76 -22.83 5.95
CA HIS A 619 -1.79 -23.86 6.07
C HIS A 619 -1.75 -24.56 7.44
N LEU A 620 -0.56 -24.85 7.97
CA LEU A 620 -0.40 -25.39 9.32
C LEU A 620 -0.88 -24.40 10.40
N VAL A 621 -0.57 -23.11 10.24
CA VAL A 621 -1.03 -22.06 11.16
C VAL A 621 -2.56 -21.92 11.18
N ASP A 622 -3.19 -22.07 10.02
CA ASP A 622 -4.65 -22.07 9.85
C ASP A 622 -5.31 -23.36 10.40
N THR A 623 -4.53 -24.43 10.64
CA THR A 623 -5.05 -25.72 11.09
C THR A 623 -5.37 -25.70 12.60
N PRO A 624 -6.56 -26.17 13.03
CA PRO A 624 -6.93 -26.23 14.45
C PRO A 624 -5.91 -27.01 15.29
N GLY A 625 -5.54 -26.47 16.45
CA GLY A 625 -4.58 -27.10 17.35
C GLY A 625 -3.11 -26.76 17.05
N CYS A 626 -2.83 -25.90 16.06
CA CYS A 626 -1.48 -25.47 15.73
C CYS A 626 -0.72 -24.89 16.95
N PRO A 627 0.47 -25.44 17.29
CA PRO A 627 1.34 -24.93 18.34
C PRO A 627 1.71 -23.45 18.15
N VAL A 628 1.81 -22.71 19.25
CA VAL A 628 2.19 -21.28 19.25
C VAL A 628 3.57 -21.06 18.62
N SER A 629 4.50 -21.96 18.88
CA SER A 629 5.86 -21.99 18.32
C SER A 629 5.89 -22.04 16.79
N LEU A 630 4.95 -22.72 16.12
CA LEU A 630 4.84 -22.68 14.66
C LEU A 630 4.36 -21.31 14.16
N LYS A 631 3.45 -20.65 14.90
CA LYS A 631 2.97 -19.31 14.56
C LYS A 631 4.07 -18.27 14.72
N GLU A 632 4.80 -18.33 15.84
CA GLU A 632 5.97 -17.49 16.11
C GLU A 632 7.09 -17.75 15.10
N GLY A 633 7.31 -19.01 14.72
CA GLY A 633 8.28 -19.38 13.69
C GLY A 633 7.94 -18.81 12.32
N LEU A 634 6.67 -18.86 11.90
CA LEU A 634 6.22 -18.23 10.65
C LEU A 634 6.47 -16.73 10.67
N GLN A 635 6.09 -16.06 11.76
CA GLN A 635 6.34 -14.63 11.94
C GLN A 635 7.84 -14.31 11.97
N THR A 636 8.65 -15.21 12.51
CA THR A 636 10.11 -15.07 12.50
C THR A 636 10.65 -15.22 11.08
N CYS A 637 10.22 -16.18 10.28
CA CYS A 637 10.80 -16.41 8.95
C CYS A 637 10.26 -15.47 7.85
N PHE A 638 9.00 -15.04 7.96
CA PHE A 638 8.30 -14.27 6.92
C PHE A 638 7.66 -12.98 7.44
N GLY A 639 7.86 -12.62 8.71
CA GLY A 639 7.29 -11.40 9.30
C GLY A 639 8.22 -10.19 9.32
N GLU A 640 9.50 -10.33 8.91
CA GLU A 640 10.39 -9.17 8.79
C GLU A 640 9.97 -8.25 7.65
N THR A 641 10.09 -6.95 7.90
CA THR A 641 9.67 -5.90 6.96
C THR A 641 10.85 -5.08 6.47
N THR A 642 12.04 -5.26 7.06
CA THR A 642 13.25 -4.55 6.66
C THR A 642 14.11 -5.39 5.73
N VAL A 643 14.66 -4.79 4.67
CA VAL A 643 15.57 -5.47 3.74
C VAL A 643 16.73 -6.13 4.50
N GLN A 644 17.32 -5.46 5.49
CA GLN A 644 18.42 -6.01 6.30
C GLN A 644 17.98 -7.19 7.16
N GLY A 645 16.82 -7.11 7.82
CA GLY A 645 16.25 -8.19 8.61
C GLY A 645 16.01 -9.43 7.74
N ILE A 646 15.38 -9.26 6.58
CA ILE A 646 15.12 -10.35 5.64
C ILE A 646 16.43 -10.97 5.12
N ILE A 647 17.44 -10.16 4.78
CA ILE A 647 18.76 -10.66 4.38
C ILE A 647 19.40 -11.49 5.50
N ALA A 648 19.38 -10.99 6.74
CA ALA A 648 19.96 -11.67 7.89
C ALA A 648 19.28 -13.03 8.11
N GLN A 649 17.95 -13.06 8.06
CA GLN A 649 17.16 -14.29 8.22
C GLN A 649 17.53 -15.34 7.19
N ARG A 650 17.50 -15.00 5.90
CA ARG A 650 17.81 -15.95 4.82
C ARG A 650 19.28 -16.36 4.75
N THR A 651 20.16 -15.53 5.30
CA THR A 651 21.57 -15.87 5.42
C THR A 651 21.78 -16.91 6.52
N ASN A 652 21.06 -16.78 7.63
CA ASN A 652 21.20 -17.63 8.81
C ASN A 652 20.38 -18.93 8.74
N ILE A 653 19.17 -18.88 8.19
CA ILE A 653 18.23 -19.99 8.11
C ILE A 653 17.62 -20.01 6.71
N GLN A 654 17.72 -21.14 6.01
CA GLN A 654 17.06 -21.33 4.72
C GLN A 654 15.54 -21.45 4.93
N PRO A 655 14.70 -20.57 4.33
CA PRO A 655 13.26 -20.54 4.58
C PRO A 655 12.46 -21.80 4.21
N LEU A 656 13.09 -22.83 3.64
CA LEU A 656 12.46 -24.11 3.31
C LEU A 656 12.80 -25.24 4.28
N TYR A 657 13.79 -25.05 5.15
CA TYR A 657 14.25 -26.10 6.07
C TYR A 657 13.46 -26.15 7.39
N TRP A 658 12.52 -25.24 7.61
CA TRP A 658 11.71 -25.22 8.84
C TRP A 658 10.99 -26.54 9.11
N VAL A 659 10.61 -27.28 8.06
CA VAL A 659 9.94 -28.59 8.18
C VAL A 659 10.85 -29.66 8.83
N TYR A 660 12.17 -29.44 8.85
CA TYR A 660 13.16 -30.30 9.51
C TYR A 660 13.81 -29.63 10.74
N MET A 661 13.71 -28.31 10.90
CA MET A 661 14.30 -27.56 12.01
C MET A 661 13.36 -27.53 13.22
N HIS A 662 13.29 -28.65 13.95
CA HIS A 662 12.55 -28.76 15.21
C HIS A 662 13.47 -29.19 16.35
N ASP A 663 14.58 -28.49 16.57
CA ASP A 663 15.60 -28.93 17.54
C ASP A 663 15.18 -28.78 19.02
N THR A 664 14.02 -28.20 19.34
CA THR A 664 13.60 -28.01 20.74
C THR A 664 12.11 -28.21 21.06
N ASP A 665 11.19 -28.17 20.08
CA ASP A 665 9.75 -28.32 20.35
C ASP A 665 9.14 -29.59 19.76
N LYS A 666 8.99 -30.60 20.64
CA LYS A 666 8.37 -31.89 20.30
C LYS A 666 6.91 -31.75 19.84
N GLN A 667 6.17 -30.75 20.32
CA GLN A 667 4.77 -30.55 19.91
C GLN A 667 4.69 -30.10 18.45
N SER A 668 5.49 -29.10 18.06
CA SER A 668 5.62 -28.68 16.66
C SER A 668 6.01 -29.83 15.75
N LEU A 669 7.02 -30.63 16.13
CA LEU A 669 7.46 -31.77 15.31
C LEU A 669 6.34 -32.79 15.07
N LEU A 670 5.62 -33.16 16.13
CA LEU A 670 4.52 -34.12 16.01
C LEU A 670 3.37 -33.55 15.17
N PHE A 671 3.04 -32.28 15.36
CA PHE A 671 2.01 -31.59 14.58
C PHE A 671 2.39 -31.50 13.10
N THR A 672 3.62 -31.08 12.78
CA THR A 672 4.13 -31.05 11.40
C THR A 672 4.07 -32.45 10.77
N ALA A 673 4.51 -33.50 11.47
CA ALA A 673 4.46 -34.88 10.96
C ALA A 673 3.04 -35.42 10.79
N GLU A 674 2.07 -34.91 11.57
CA GLU A 674 0.66 -35.26 11.44
C GLU A 674 0.04 -34.62 10.20
N HIS A 675 0.45 -33.39 9.84
CA HIS A 675 -0.21 -32.54 8.85
C HIS A 675 0.58 -32.30 7.55
N VAL A 676 1.86 -32.68 7.49
CA VAL A 676 2.72 -32.60 6.30
C VAL A 676 3.24 -33.98 5.96
N SER A 677 3.03 -34.45 4.73
CA SER A 677 3.58 -35.72 4.27
C SER A 677 5.08 -35.64 4.04
N MET A 678 5.73 -36.80 4.11
CA MET A 678 7.14 -36.94 3.76
C MET A 678 7.41 -36.51 2.31
N ALA A 679 6.47 -36.73 1.39
CA ALA A 679 6.62 -36.33 -0.01
C ALA A 679 6.68 -34.80 -0.18
N LEU A 680 5.81 -34.06 0.52
CA LEU A 680 5.84 -32.60 0.50
C LEU A 680 7.08 -32.05 1.22
N ALA A 681 7.46 -32.65 2.36
CA ALA A 681 8.69 -32.29 3.06
C ALA A 681 9.93 -32.50 2.16
N ASP A 682 10.02 -33.62 1.44
CA ASP A 682 11.12 -33.92 0.52
C ASP A 682 11.20 -32.91 -0.64
N VAL A 683 10.04 -32.43 -1.13
CA VAL A 683 9.99 -31.34 -2.13
C VAL A 683 10.59 -30.06 -1.56
N LEU A 684 10.17 -29.65 -0.36
CA LEU A 684 10.71 -28.45 0.31
C LEU A 684 12.22 -28.58 0.56
N ASN A 685 12.68 -29.76 1.01
CA ASN A 685 14.10 -30.03 1.21
C ASN A 685 14.89 -29.91 -0.10
N GLY A 686 14.42 -30.60 -1.15
CA GLY A 686 15.09 -30.61 -2.45
C GLY A 686 15.23 -29.20 -3.03
N LEU A 687 14.18 -28.38 -2.93
CA LEU A 687 14.25 -26.98 -3.35
C LEU A 687 15.23 -26.17 -2.48
N GLY A 688 15.22 -26.37 -1.16
CA GLY A 688 16.14 -25.71 -0.23
C GLY A 688 17.62 -26.04 -0.51
N GLU A 689 17.91 -27.31 -0.80
CA GLU A 689 19.26 -27.77 -1.16
C GLU A 689 19.78 -27.11 -2.44
N GLU A 690 18.93 -27.01 -3.47
CA GLU A 690 19.31 -26.34 -4.72
C GLU A 690 19.54 -24.84 -4.52
N LEU A 691 18.70 -24.16 -3.75
CA LEU A 691 18.91 -22.73 -3.43
C LEU A 691 20.21 -22.50 -2.63
N GLU A 692 20.56 -23.38 -1.68
CA GLU A 692 21.83 -23.29 -0.95
C GLU A 692 23.05 -23.56 -1.83
N LYS A 693 22.95 -24.44 -2.84
CA LYS A 693 24.02 -24.63 -3.84
C LYS A 693 24.27 -23.34 -4.61
N VAL A 694 23.22 -22.70 -5.13
CA VAL A 694 23.32 -21.41 -5.86
C VAL A 694 23.90 -20.31 -4.97
N LYS A 695 23.41 -20.20 -3.73
CA LYS A 695 23.94 -19.24 -2.73
C LYS A 695 25.42 -19.45 -2.45
N THR A 696 25.86 -20.70 -2.32
CA THR A 696 27.27 -21.04 -2.09
C THR A 696 28.15 -20.75 -3.30
N ALA A 697 27.68 -21.06 -4.50
CA ALA A 697 28.36 -20.74 -5.76
C ALA A 697 28.54 -19.22 -5.94
N ASN A 698 27.47 -18.44 -5.73
CA ASN A 698 27.52 -16.98 -5.80
C ASN A 698 28.46 -16.36 -4.76
N LYS A 699 28.52 -16.92 -3.54
CA LYS A 699 29.49 -16.48 -2.52
C LYS A 699 30.93 -16.72 -2.96
N LYS A 700 31.23 -17.89 -3.54
CA LYS A 700 32.56 -18.21 -4.07
C LYS A 700 32.95 -17.27 -5.22
N LYS A 701 32.03 -17.01 -6.15
CA LYS A 701 32.23 -16.08 -7.27
C LYS A 701 32.57 -14.67 -6.79
N ARG A 702 31.79 -14.10 -5.87
CA ARG A 702 32.06 -12.76 -5.32
C ARG A 702 33.40 -12.69 -4.57
N HIS A 703 33.76 -13.75 -3.85
CA HIS A 703 35.06 -13.83 -3.20
C HIS A 703 36.20 -13.84 -4.23
N HIS A 704 36.03 -14.60 -5.31
CA HIS A 704 36.98 -14.62 -6.43
C HIS A 704 37.10 -13.23 -7.10
N GLU A 705 35.98 -12.58 -7.42
CA GLU A 705 35.96 -11.22 -8.00
C GLU A 705 36.63 -10.19 -7.09
N ALA A 706 36.40 -10.26 -5.77
CA ALA A 706 37.08 -9.39 -4.80
C ALA A 706 38.58 -9.65 -4.73
N LEU A 707 39.02 -10.92 -4.79
CA LEU A 707 40.45 -11.26 -4.85
C LEU A 707 41.09 -10.75 -6.14
N VAL A 708 40.43 -10.93 -7.29
CA VAL A 708 40.92 -10.40 -8.58
C VAL A 708 41.03 -8.88 -8.54
N ALA A 709 40.03 -8.18 -8.00
CA ALA A 709 40.07 -6.72 -7.86
C ALA A 709 41.22 -6.24 -6.94
N MET A 710 41.54 -6.98 -5.88
CA MET A 710 42.62 -6.63 -4.95
C MET A 710 44.02 -6.96 -5.49
N TYR A 711 44.16 -8.01 -6.31
CA TYR A 711 45.46 -8.58 -6.70
C TYR A 711 45.70 -8.57 -8.22
N GLY A 712 45.01 -7.68 -8.95
CA GLY A 712 44.75 -7.67 -10.40
C GLY A 712 45.83 -8.11 -11.40
N ASP A 713 47.11 -8.09 -11.03
CA ASP A 713 48.21 -8.50 -11.93
C ASP A 713 48.89 -9.83 -11.53
N ALA A 714 48.71 -10.32 -10.30
CA ALA A 714 49.42 -11.51 -9.78
C ALA A 714 48.66 -12.83 -9.97
N ILE A 715 47.34 -12.77 -10.22
CA ILE A 715 46.47 -13.96 -10.31
C ILE A 715 46.18 -14.34 -11.77
N GLN A 716 46.29 -13.41 -12.72
CA GLN A 716 45.99 -13.65 -14.13
C GLN A 716 46.91 -14.69 -14.81
N SER A 717 48.10 -14.97 -14.28
CA SER A 717 49.06 -15.86 -14.95
C SER A 717 48.92 -17.36 -14.63
N ASN A 718 47.98 -17.76 -13.77
CA ASN A 718 47.91 -19.15 -13.26
C ASN A 718 46.52 -19.80 -13.26
N MET A 719 45.48 -19.16 -13.81
CA MET A 719 44.13 -19.75 -13.84
C MET A 719 43.44 -19.50 -15.18
N ASP A 720 43.74 -20.37 -16.15
CA ASP A 720 42.94 -20.58 -17.38
C ASP A 720 41.75 -21.56 -17.12
N ASP A 721 41.48 -21.93 -15.86
CA ASP A 721 40.32 -22.75 -15.52
C ASP A 721 39.04 -21.88 -15.61
N GLU A 722 38.11 -22.35 -16.44
CA GLU A 722 36.81 -21.76 -16.75
C GLU A 722 36.19 -21.07 -15.53
N LEU A 723 35.97 -19.75 -15.62
CA LEU A 723 35.08 -19.02 -14.72
C LEU A 723 33.80 -19.85 -14.57
N PRO A 724 33.41 -20.26 -13.35
CA PRO A 724 32.21 -21.07 -13.18
C PRO A 724 31.05 -20.33 -13.83
N HIS A 725 30.45 -20.97 -14.84
CA HIS A 725 29.19 -20.51 -15.41
C HIS A 725 28.24 -20.18 -14.26
N GLN A 726 27.47 -19.11 -14.42
CA GLN A 726 26.50 -18.70 -13.42
C GLN A 726 25.61 -19.91 -13.11
N ASP A 727 25.80 -20.53 -11.95
CA ASP A 727 25.00 -21.67 -11.50
C ASP A 727 23.59 -21.13 -11.24
N THR A 728 22.77 -21.12 -12.30
CA THR A 728 21.38 -20.70 -12.24
C THR A 728 20.54 -21.85 -11.71
N PHE A 729 19.59 -21.57 -10.82
CA PHE A 729 18.55 -22.51 -10.45
C PHE A 729 17.57 -22.67 -11.64
N PRO A 730 17.60 -23.77 -12.42
CA PRO A 730 16.86 -23.83 -13.68
C PRO A 730 15.46 -24.42 -13.48
N HIS A 731 14.47 -23.99 -14.29
CA HIS A 731 13.09 -24.50 -14.22
C HIS A 731 13.01 -26.02 -14.27
N LYS A 732 13.85 -26.67 -15.11
CA LYS A 732 13.91 -28.13 -15.24
C LYS A 732 14.19 -28.82 -13.90
N THR A 733 15.10 -28.28 -13.09
CA THR A 733 15.41 -28.86 -11.76
C THR A 733 14.22 -28.69 -10.83
N PHE A 734 13.62 -27.50 -10.79
CA PHE A 734 12.42 -27.22 -9.98
C PHE A 734 11.28 -28.17 -10.34
N LEU A 735 10.95 -28.27 -11.63
CA LEU A 735 9.89 -29.14 -12.14
C LEU A 735 10.18 -30.60 -11.80
N ASN A 736 11.42 -31.10 -11.96
CA ASN A 736 11.76 -32.48 -11.61
C ASN A 736 11.53 -32.80 -10.12
N ILE A 737 11.84 -31.85 -9.23
CA ILE A 737 11.59 -32.01 -7.79
C ILE A 737 10.08 -32.12 -7.53
N LEU A 738 9.27 -31.24 -8.13
CA LEU A 738 7.81 -31.29 -8.04
C LEU A 738 7.23 -32.59 -8.61
N LYS A 739 7.67 -33.02 -9.81
CA LYS A 739 7.22 -34.26 -10.46
C LYS A 739 7.43 -35.48 -9.57
N LYS A 740 8.58 -35.54 -8.89
CA LYS A 740 8.88 -36.62 -7.96
C LYS A 740 7.89 -36.64 -6.78
N GLY A 741 7.62 -35.47 -6.19
CA GLY A 741 6.62 -35.32 -5.11
C GLY A 741 5.22 -35.71 -5.54
N ILE A 742 4.75 -35.17 -6.68
CA ILE A 742 3.45 -35.49 -7.29
C ILE A 742 3.32 -36.99 -7.54
N SER A 743 4.30 -37.59 -8.22
CA SER A 743 4.29 -39.03 -8.52
C SER A 743 4.23 -39.86 -7.25
N THR A 744 4.90 -39.44 -6.17
CA THR A 744 4.88 -40.15 -4.89
C THR A 744 3.49 -40.13 -4.28
N LEU A 745 2.82 -38.97 -4.27
CA LEU A 745 1.47 -38.82 -3.73
C LEU A 745 0.41 -39.55 -4.58
N GLU A 746 0.57 -39.60 -5.90
CA GLU A 746 -0.33 -40.34 -6.79
C GLU A 746 -0.25 -41.85 -6.59
N HIS A 747 0.96 -42.38 -6.39
CA HIS A 747 1.18 -43.81 -6.14
C HIS A 747 0.83 -44.23 -4.70
N HIS A 748 0.92 -43.29 -3.76
CA HIS A 748 0.68 -43.50 -2.33
C HIS A 748 -0.36 -42.51 -1.78
N PRO A 749 -1.63 -42.59 -2.24
CA PRO A 749 -2.67 -41.65 -1.79
C PRO A 749 -2.92 -41.71 -0.28
N GLU A 750 -2.58 -42.82 0.39
CA GLU A 750 -2.62 -42.96 1.84
C GLU A 750 -1.63 -42.07 2.60
N MET A 751 -0.59 -41.57 1.91
CA MET A 751 0.40 -40.65 2.49
C MET A 751 -0.07 -39.19 2.43
N MET A 752 -1.07 -38.87 1.60
CA MET A 752 -1.56 -37.50 1.43
C MET A 752 -2.14 -36.97 2.74
N LYS A 753 -1.72 -35.75 3.10
CA LYS A 753 -2.35 -34.98 4.17
C LYS A 753 -3.29 -33.94 3.56
N GLY A 754 -4.41 -33.67 4.24
CA GLY A 754 -5.43 -32.75 3.74
C GLY A 754 -6.46 -32.42 4.82
N SER A 755 -7.18 -31.31 4.65
CA SER A 755 -8.03 -30.70 5.68
C SER A 755 -9.34 -31.45 5.97
N SER A 756 -9.44 -32.76 5.68
CA SER A 756 -10.63 -33.55 5.99
C SER A 756 -10.31 -34.82 6.79
N LYS A 757 -10.35 -34.67 8.12
CA LYS A 757 -11.32 -35.40 8.94
C LYS A 757 -12.17 -34.41 9.73
#